data_AF-A0A2S6TTM5-F1
#
_entry.id   AF-A0A2S6TTM5-F1
#
_cell.length_a   1.000
_cell.length_b   1.000
_cell.length_c   1.000
_cell.angle_alpha   90.00
_cell.angle_beta   90.00
_cell.angle_gamma   90.00
#
_symmetry.space_group_name_H-M   'P 1'
#
loop_
_entity.id
_entity.type
_entity.pdbx_description
1 polymer ?
#
loop_
_entity_poly.entity_id
_entity_poly.type
_entity_poly.pdbx_seq_one_letter_code
_entity_poly.pdbx_strand_id
1 'polypeptide(L)'
;MNGTIKLPASLIANPRLDRWLNFNNNRTLRVATGKVEIGQGIVTALSQIAAEELNLSLERLIILSGSTEFGPDERYTSSSLSVMVSGASIRLVCAEVRYLLTEQAALRLNCAPSDLDVVDGAFVKDGVLTGLDYWDVAPAIDFSRAPTGIAQPKPPEAYRIVGQDVPRADLPAKITGAAGTYLHDLYLEGTLHARTLRQPAPHATLKALDEEVVRRASGDPALRIVRRANFAAFVSTSERSAEAAAIFAEEYASWSDLRSYQGNEQEGTWLIGRPAELRTFGAPDANIKGGADFVEATYTRPYIAHASMGPSAAIAQYDGEIMTVWSHGQGMHPLGKNIADMLGLDPKKVVCHHRHGPGCYGHNGADDAAADAALVAQMLPHETIRLQWRREEEFAYEPVSPAMSVTVKVTIDDSGNPMDWTQEIWSATHVQRPGSGSGYLLASEALENPPPPVKVTDPEEERGGGGTRNAVPLYRIPAHRIKHHLVTVSPVRTSALRGLGAPTNVFAMESMIDELATRADRDPLKYRLTLLDDLRARAVLEKTAQMASWEKREFGGDGKGLGIAFARYKNMAAYSAVAVAVTVADEVRLDHVWSASDAGLVVNPDGARNQLEGGIIQAASFALKEQVKLEGEGISSRNWDAYPILRFSEVPTVDVELIGSYDDPSLGIGECTVGPTCAAIGNAVAHALGRRMYHMPLNRERIISALLS
;
A
#
# COMPACT_ATOMS: atom_id res chain seq x y z
N MET A 1 -23.69 28.86 20.19
CA MET A 1 -24.02 28.25 18.89
C MET A 1 -23.02 27.13 18.68
N ASN A 2 -23.36 25.89 19.03
CA ASN A 2 -22.46 24.76 18.83
C ASN A 2 -22.41 24.47 17.32
N GLY A 3 -21.26 24.71 16.71
CA GLY A 3 -21.06 24.52 15.27
C GLY A 3 -21.18 23.05 14.90
N THR A 4 -21.92 22.76 13.83
CA THR A 4 -22.01 21.43 13.23
C THR A 4 -20.64 20.98 12.76
N ILE A 5 -20.23 19.77 13.13
CA ILE A 5 -18.93 19.21 12.72
C ILE A 5 -18.97 18.85 11.23
N LYS A 6 -17.92 19.19 10.49
CA LYS A 6 -17.75 18.74 9.10
C LYS A 6 -17.53 17.23 9.07
N LEU A 7 -18.47 16.50 8.47
CA LEU A 7 -18.40 15.05 8.36
C LEU A 7 -17.31 14.60 7.36
N PRO A 8 -16.54 13.53 7.66
CA PRO A 8 -15.61 12.92 6.71
C PRO A 8 -16.33 12.35 5.48
N ALA A 9 -15.65 12.34 4.33
CA ALA A 9 -16.23 11.86 3.07
C ALA A 9 -16.77 10.42 3.14
N SER A 10 -16.10 9.53 3.89
CA SER A 10 -16.53 8.14 4.05
C SER A 10 -17.87 8.03 4.80
N LEU A 11 -18.08 8.86 5.82
CA LEU A 11 -19.33 8.91 6.58
C LEU A 11 -20.47 9.56 5.77
N ILE A 12 -20.15 10.57 4.95
CA ILE A 12 -21.13 11.15 4.01
C ILE A 12 -21.60 10.09 3.00
N ALA A 13 -20.68 9.28 2.47
CA ALA A 13 -21.00 8.23 1.51
C ALA A 13 -21.73 7.04 2.16
N ASN A 14 -21.54 6.80 3.46
CA ASN A 14 -22.13 5.69 4.22
C ASN A 14 -22.86 6.23 5.46
N PRO A 15 -24.01 6.89 5.30
CA PRO A 15 -24.60 7.68 6.38
C PRO A 15 -25.23 6.85 7.50
N ARG A 16 -25.65 5.61 7.24
CA ARG A 16 -26.38 4.80 8.24
C ARG A 16 -25.45 4.32 9.35
N LEU A 17 -25.75 4.65 10.61
CA LEU A 17 -24.94 4.24 11.78
C LEU A 17 -24.84 2.72 11.92
N ASP A 18 -25.89 1.98 11.57
CA ASP A 18 -25.96 0.51 11.63
C ASP A 18 -25.03 -0.23 10.64
N ARG A 19 -24.50 0.48 9.64
CA ARG A 19 -23.41 -0.03 8.79
C ARG A 19 -22.05 0.03 9.45
N TRP A 20 -21.88 0.89 10.46
CA TRP A 20 -20.62 1.10 11.16
C TRP A 20 -20.56 0.38 12.50
N LEU A 21 -21.69 0.14 13.15
CA LEU A 21 -21.71 -0.56 14.43
C LEU A 21 -22.98 -1.38 14.66
N ASN A 22 -22.87 -2.39 15.53
CA ASN A 22 -24.00 -3.22 15.93
C ASN A 22 -23.76 -3.82 17.33
N PHE A 23 -24.74 -3.70 18.21
CA PHE A 23 -24.70 -4.24 19.57
C PHE A 23 -25.09 -5.71 19.56
N ASN A 24 -24.19 -6.58 20.04
CA ASN A 24 -24.45 -8.02 20.15
C ASN A 24 -25.07 -8.36 21.52
N ASN A 25 -25.85 -9.44 21.57
CA ASN A 25 -26.54 -9.89 22.79
C ASN A 25 -25.59 -10.30 23.93
N ASN A 26 -24.35 -10.66 23.62
CA ASN A 26 -23.33 -11.05 24.61
C ASN A 26 -22.57 -9.85 25.23
N ARG A 27 -23.18 -8.66 25.21
CA ARG A 27 -22.58 -7.40 25.69
C ARG A 27 -21.24 -7.05 25.01
N THR A 28 -21.09 -7.42 23.74
CA THR A 28 -20.03 -6.92 22.85
C THR A 28 -20.60 -5.98 21.79
N LEU A 29 -19.73 -5.20 21.16
CA LEU A 29 -20.06 -4.28 20.08
C LEU A 29 -19.23 -4.63 18.85
N ARG A 30 -19.91 -4.93 17.74
CA ARG A 30 -19.26 -4.98 16.43
C ARG A 30 -19.04 -3.56 15.93
N VAL A 31 -17.82 -3.22 15.54
CA VAL A 31 -17.49 -2.01 14.77
C VAL A 31 -17.02 -2.46 13.39
N ALA A 32 -17.60 -1.89 12.34
CA ALA A 32 -17.33 -2.28 10.97
C ALA A 32 -16.58 -1.19 10.20
N THR A 33 -15.68 -1.63 9.34
CA THR A 33 -14.95 -0.78 8.40
C THR A 33 -14.85 -1.45 7.04
N GLY A 34 -14.92 -0.66 5.97
CA GLY A 34 -14.62 -1.13 4.61
C GLY A 34 -13.12 -1.28 4.37
N LYS A 35 -12.27 -0.79 5.29
CA LYS A 35 -10.83 -0.99 5.27
C LYS A 35 -10.48 -2.42 5.72
N VAL A 36 -9.33 -2.89 5.27
CA VAL A 36 -8.84 -4.25 5.43
C VAL A 36 -7.48 -4.29 6.12
N GLU A 37 -7.29 -5.26 7.01
CA GLU A 37 -6.02 -5.53 7.67
C GLU A 37 -5.13 -6.39 6.76
N ILE A 38 -4.01 -5.82 6.33
CA ILE A 38 -3.02 -6.41 5.41
C ILE A 38 -1.59 -6.38 5.99
N GLY A 39 -1.46 -6.26 7.32
CA GLY A 39 -0.18 -6.27 8.04
C GLY A 39 0.09 -5.01 8.86
N GLN A 40 -0.67 -3.94 8.67
CA GLN A 40 -0.44 -2.61 9.24
C GLN A 40 -0.99 -2.38 10.66
N GLY A 41 -1.80 -3.29 11.20
CA GLY A 41 -2.36 -3.16 12.55
C GLY A 41 -3.49 -2.12 12.68
N ILE A 42 -4.15 -1.75 11.58
CA ILE A 42 -5.21 -0.73 11.60
C ILE A 42 -6.41 -1.19 12.43
N VAL A 43 -6.71 -2.49 12.48
CA VAL A 43 -7.85 -2.98 13.27
C VAL A 43 -7.68 -2.66 14.74
N THR A 44 -6.44 -2.69 15.26
CA THR A 44 -6.13 -2.34 16.65
C THR A 44 -6.28 -0.83 16.88
N ALA A 45 -5.76 -0.01 15.97
CA ALA A 45 -5.93 1.44 16.03
C ALA A 45 -7.41 1.87 15.94
N LEU A 46 -8.20 1.24 15.06
CA LEU A 46 -9.63 1.50 14.95
C LEU A 46 -10.41 1.04 16.20
N SER A 47 -10.01 -0.08 16.81
CA SER A 47 -10.52 -0.49 18.13
C SER A 47 -10.23 0.54 19.20
N GLN A 48 -9.00 1.07 19.29
CA GLN A 48 -8.67 2.13 20.26
C GLN A 48 -9.53 3.38 20.07
N ILE A 49 -9.74 3.82 18.82
CA ILE A 49 -10.61 4.97 18.55
C ILE A 49 -12.04 4.72 19.04
N ALA A 50 -12.61 3.55 18.71
CA ALA A 50 -13.98 3.22 19.09
C ALA A 50 -14.13 3.04 20.61
N ALA A 51 -13.19 2.34 21.26
CA ALA A 51 -13.19 2.09 22.69
C ALA A 51 -13.04 3.39 23.49
N GLU A 52 -12.11 4.25 23.05
CA GLU A 52 -11.90 5.57 23.64
C GLU A 52 -13.18 6.37 23.56
N GLU A 53 -13.75 6.51 22.37
CA GLU A 53 -14.93 7.34 22.19
C GLU A 53 -16.14 6.76 22.95
N LEU A 54 -16.36 5.45 22.94
CA LEU A 54 -17.53 4.85 23.59
C LEU A 54 -17.39 4.64 25.10
N ASN A 55 -16.23 4.89 25.72
CA ASN A 55 -15.92 4.45 27.08
C ASN A 55 -16.10 2.94 27.27
N LEU A 56 -15.59 2.14 26.32
CA LEU A 56 -15.61 0.68 26.38
C LEU A 56 -14.19 0.15 26.54
N SER A 57 -14.06 -0.98 27.22
CA SER A 57 -12.85 -1.81 27.17
C SER A 57 -12.66 -2.41 25.77
N LEU A 58 -11.40 -2.63 25.37
CA LEU A 58 -11.06 -3.17 24.04
C LEU A 58 -11.63 -4.58 23.84
N GLU A 59 -11.74 -5.35 24.92
CA GLU A 59 -12.26 -6.71 24.96
C GLU A 59 -13.74 -6.79 24.58
N ARG A 60 -14.49 -5.68 24.69
CA ARG A 60 -15.89 -5.60 24.25
C ARG A 60 -16.04 -5.32 22.76
N LEU A 61 -14.96 -5.02 22.03
CA LEU A 61 -15.02 -4.65 20.62
C LEU A 61 -14.65 -5.80 19.69
N ILE A 62 -15.45 -5.96 18.64
CA ILE A 62 -15.18 -6.90 17.53
C ILE A 62 -15.10 -6.09 16.24
N ILE A 63 -13.93 -6.05 15.61
CA ILE A 63 -13.77 -5.34 14.34
C ILE A 63 -14.16 -6.25 13.18
N LEU A 64 -15.20 -5.85 12.45
CA LEU A 64 -15.52 -6.42 11.14
C LEU A 64 -14.80 -5.59 10.06
N SER A 65 -13.89 -6.23 9.34
CA SER A 65 -13.03 -5.57 8.36
C SER A 65 -13.29 -6.12 6.96
N GLY A 66 -13.67 -5.25 6.02
CA GLY A 66 -13.88 -5.58 4.61
C GLY A 66 -14.98 -6.62 4.34
N SER A 67 -16.24 -6.24 4.53
CA SER A 67 -17.39 -7.08 4.16
C SER A 67 -18.40 -6.25 3.38
N THR A 68 -18.76 -6.72 2.19
CA THR A 68 -19.79 -6.03 1.38
C THR A 68 -21.18 -6.16 1.98
N GLU A 69 -21.42 -7.27 2.68
CA GLU A 69 -22.70 -7.57 3.30
C GLU A 69 -23.01 -6.68 4.50
N PHE A 70 -22.04 -6.45 5.39
CA PHE A 70 -22.30 -5.80 6.69
C PHE A 70 -21.44 -4.56 6.98
N GLY A 71 -20.53 -4.17 6.09
CA GLY A 71 -19.63 -3.02 6.28
C GLY A 71 -19.93 -1.81 5.40
N PRO A 72 -19.40 -0.63 5.72
CA PRO A 72 -19.50 0.54 4.86
C PRO A 72 -18.63 0.37 3.59
N ASP A 73 -19.08 0.90 2.44
CA ASP A 73 -18.25 0.97 1.24
C ASP A 73 -17.23 2.10 1.37
N GLU A 74 -16.08 1.75 1.96
CA GLU A 74 -14.93 2.65 2.08
C GLU A 74 -13.91 2.45 0.96
N ARG A 75 -14.30 1.75 -0.13
CA ARG A 75 -13.46 1.39 -1.27
C ARG A 75 -12.22 0.60 -0.84
N TYR A 76 -11.03 1.10 -1.13
CA TYR A 76 -9.76 0.41 -0.90
C TYR A 76 -9.08 0.83 0.40
N THR A 77 -8.34 -0.09 0.98
CA THR A 77 -7.22 0.23 1.88
C THR A 77 -6.05 0.69 1.04
N SER A 78 -5.92 2.00 0.88
CA SER A 78 -4.85 2.61 0.11
C SER A 78 -4.57 4.02 0.60
N SER A 79 -3.49 4.62 0.11
CA SER A 79 -3.18 6.03 0.30
C SER A 79 -2.99 6.47 1.77
N SER A 80 -2.79 5.52 2.68
CA SER A 80 -2.76 5.73 4.14
C SER A 80 -4.01 6.42 4.70
N LEU A 81 -5.18 6.21 4.08
CA LEU A 81 -6.44 6.85 4.46
C LEU A 81 -7.18 6.16 5.62
N SER A 82 -6.75 4.97 6.08
CA SER A 82 -7.53 4.18 7.03
C SER A 82 -7.76 4.91 8.36
N VAL A 83 -6.71 5.38 9.04
CA VAL A 83 -6.89 6.15 10.28
C VAL A 83 -7.45 7.55 9.98
N MET A 84 -6.89 8.25 8.97
CA MET A 84 -7.28 9.64 8.64
C MET A 84 -8.76 9.79 8.27
N VAL A 85 -9.32 8.80 7.56
CA VAL A 85 -10.70 8.87 7.05
C VAL A 85 -11.61 7.90 7.79
N SER A 86 -11.31 6.60 7.81
CA SER A 86 -12.16 5.61 8.48
C SER A 86 -12.12 5.78 10.00
N GLY A 87 -10.94 6.01 10.58
CA GLY A 87 -10.79 6.32 12.00
C GLY A 87 -11.54 7.60 12.39
N ALA A 88 -11.44 8.67 11.60
CA ALA A 88 -12.22 9.89 11.82
C ALA A 88 -13.75 9.65 11.70
N SER A 89 -14.18 8.82 10.75
CA SER A 89 -15.58 8.41 10.61
C SER A 89 -16.07 7.60 11.81
N ILE A 90 -15.33 6.58 12.23
CA ILE A 90 -15.64 5.74 13.39
C ILE A 90 -15.70 6.59 14.66
N ARG A 91 -14.77 7.54 14.85
CA ARG A 91 -14.79 8.48 15.99
C ARG A 91 -16.10 9.28 16.02
N LEU A 92 -16.55 9.83 14.90
CA LEU A 92 -17.79 10.60 14.86
C LEU A 92 -19.04 9.73 15.02
N VAL A 93 -19.06 8.55 14.42
CA VAL A 93 -20.13 7.56 14.60
C VAL A 93 -20.24 7.17 16.08
N CYS A 94 -19.11 6.90 16.74
CA CYS A 94 -19.07 6.52 18.14
C CYS A 94 -19.50 7.67 19.06
N ALA A 95 -19.12 8.91 18.75
CA ALA A 95 -19.57 10.10 19.48
C ALA A 95 -21.10 10.26 19.39
N GLU A 96 -21.65 10.13 18.19
CA GLU A 96 -23.10 10.20 17.95
C GLU A 96 -23.84 9.09 18.70
N VAL A 97 -23.32 7.86 18.66
CA VAL A 97 -23.95 6.73 19.34
C VAL A 97 -23.87 6.85 20.85
N ARG A 98 -22.73 7.28 21.42
CA ARG A 98 -22.64 7.60 22.86
C ARG A 98 -23.67 8.65 23.25
N TYR A 99 -23.81 9.71 22.46
CA TYR A 99 -24.80 10.76 22.70
C TYR A 99 -26.23 10.20 22.72
N LEU A 100 -26.63 9.45 21.69
CA LEU A 100 -27.97 8.85 21.60
C LEU A 100 -28.26 7.87 22.76
N LEU A 101 -27.28 7.06 23.14
CA LEU A 101 -27.40 6.11 24.25
C LEU A 101 -27.58 6.85 25.58
N THR A 102 -26.80 7.91 25.80
CA THR A 102 -26.87 8.73 27.03
C THR A 102 -28.21 9.47 27.12
N GLU A 103 -28.71 10.03 26.01
CA GLU A 103 -30.04 10.64 25.94
C GLU A 103 -31.13 9.62 26.31
N GLN A 104 -31.09 8.41 25.74
CA GLN A 104 -32.08 7.38 26.05
C GLN A 104 -32.00 6.88 27.49
N ALA A 105 -30.80 6.75 28.05
CA ALA A 105 -30.63 6.38 29.45
C ALA A 105 -31.16 7.47 30.39
N ALA A 106 -30.86 8.74 30.10
CA ALA A 106 -31.35 9.89 30.86
C ALA A 106 -32.89 9.97 30.83
N LEU A 107 -33.51 9.69 29.68
CA LEU A 107 -34.96 9.59 29.55
C LEU A 107 -35.54 8.47 30.44
N ARG A 108 -34.92 7.28 30.45
CA ARG A 108 -35.37 6.16 31.31
C ARG A 108 -35.18 6.44 32.80
N LEU A 109 -34.14 7.18 33.16
CA LEU A 109 -33.79 7.51 34.55
C LEU A 109 -34.40 8.82 35.05
N ASN A 110 -35.11 9.55 34.18
CA ASN A 110 -35.69 10.87 34.45
C ASN A 110 -34.65 11.86 35.04
N CYS A 111 -33.49 11.96 34.39
CA CYS A 111 -32.42 12.89 34.76
C CYS A 111 -31.91 13.66 33.55
N ALA A 112 -31.00 14.62 33.74
CA ALA A 112 -30.32 15.24 32.63
C ALA A 112 -29.24 14.30 32.06
N PRO A 113 -28.97 14.30 30.75
CA PRO A 113 -27.85 13.57 30.15
C PRO A 113 -26.50 13.93 30.77
N SER A 114 -26.34 15.20 31.18
CA SER A 114 -25.14 15.69 31.86
C SER A 114 -24.94 15.13 33.28
N ASP A 115 -25.96 14.49 33.85
CA ASP A 115 -25.87 13.85 35.16
C ASP A 115 -25.31 12.41 35.05
N LEU A 116 -25.09 11.92 33.84
CA LEU A 116 -24.66 10.55 33.57
C LEU A 116 -23.21 10.50 33.10
N ASP A 117 -22.40 9.73 33.81
CA ASP A 117 -21.11 9.24 33.36
C ASP A 117 -21.25 7.85 32.73
N VAL A 118 -20.23 7.43 31.97
CA VAL A 118 -20.15 6.08 31.42
C VAL A 118 -18.83 5.42 31.81
N VAL A 119 -18.91 4.22 32.36
CA VAL A 119 -17.77 3.36 32.68
C VAL A 119 -17.98 1.98 32.07
N ASP A 120 -17.17 1.61 31.09
CA ASP A 120 -17.27 0.33 30.35
C ASP A 120 -18.70 0.05 29.84
N GLY A 121 -19.34 1.10 29.32
CA GLY A 121 -20.71 1.08 28.78
C GLY A 121 -21.84 1.13 29.81
N ALA A 122 -21.54 1.03 31.11
CA ALA A 122 -22.51 1.16 32.19
C ALA A 122 -22.74 2.64 32.54
N PHE A 123 -24.00 3.03 32.73
CA PHE A 123 -24.36 4.39 33.13
C PHE A 123 -24.19 4.55 34.64
N VAL A 124 -23.48 5.60 35.03
CA VAL A 124 -23.18 5.97 36.41
C VAL A 124 -23.79 7.34 36.69
N LYS A 125 -24.47 7.50 37.83
CA LYS A 125 -25.00 8.78 38.31
C LYS A 125 -24.50 9.03 39.72
N ASP A 126 -23.90 10.20 39.96
CA ASP A 126 -23.32 10.57 41.26
C ASP A 126 -22.34 9.52 41.82
N GLY A 127 -21.58 8.87 40.94
CA GLY A 127 -20.63 7.80 41.29
C GLY A 127 -21.26 6.43 41.56
N VAL A 128 -22.57 6.26 41.40
CA VAL A 128 -23.29 4.99 41.62
C VAL A 128 -23.81 4.42 40.30
N LEU A 129 -23.65 3.11 40.10
CA LEU A 129 -24.20 2.41 38.95
C LEU A 129 -25.73 2.50 38.96
N THR A 130 -26.30 2.88 37.81
CA THR A 130 -27.75 3.03 37.64
C THR A 130 -28.48 1.71 37.42
N GLY A 131 -27.73 0.64 37.12
CA GLY A 131 -28.26 -0.66 36.69
C GLY A 131 -28.61 -0.74 35.20
N LEU A 132 -28.44 0.35 34.43
CA LEU A 132 -28.56 0.36 32.98
C LEU A 132 -27.18 0.43 32.32
N ASP A 133 -27.06 -0.19 31.15
CA ASP A 133 -25.93 -0.02 30.25
C ASP A 133 -26.36 0.25 28.80
N TYR A 134 -25.37 0.39 27.91
CA TYR A 134 -25.63 0.59 26.49
C TYR A 134 -26.53 -0.49 25.87
N TRP A 135 -26.36 -1.76 26.21
CA TRP A 135 -27.13 -2.87 25.64
C TRP A 135 -28.58 -2.89 26.15
N ASP A 136 -28.83 -2.37 27.35
CA ASP A 136 -30.19 -2.25 27.90
C ASP A 136 -31.01 -1.16 27.18
N VAL A 137 -30.35 -0.12 26.61
CA VAL A 137 -31.03 1.02 25.96
C VAL A 137 -30.94 1.01 24.44
N ALA A 138 -29.91 0.39 23.85
CA ALA A 138 -29.69 0.34 22.40
C ALA A 138 -30.91 -0.16 21.58
N PRO A 139 -31.68 -1.18 22.02
CA PRO A 139 -32.85 -1.65 21.26
C PRO A 139 -33.96 -0.61 21.06
N ALA A 140 -33.96 0.49 21.82
CA ALA A 140 -34.92 1.57 21.69
C ALA A 140 -34.50 2.66 20.67
N ILE A 141 -33.34 2.51 20.05
CA ILE A 141 -32.75 3.50 19.14
C ILE A 141 -32.73 2.95 17.71
N ASP A 142 -33.23 3.73 16.76
CA ASP A 142 -33.06 3.43 15.33
C ASP A 142 -31.68 3.90 14.85
N PHE A 143 -30.76 2.94 14.65
CA PHE A 143 -29.43 3.18 14.10
C PHE A 143 -29.38 3.16 12.55
N SER A 144 -30.50 2.97 11.86
CA SER A 144 -30.56 3.11 10.39
C SER A 144 -30.52 4.57 9.92
N ARG A 145 -30.49 5.52 10.86
CA ARG A 145 -30.40 6.97 10.63
C ARG A 145 -28.99 7.46 10.33
N ALA A 146 -28.93 8.68 9.78
CA ALA A 146 -27.69 9.44 9.61
C ALA A 146 -27.24 10.13 10.90
N PRO A 147 -25.92 10.34 11.12
CA PRO A 147 -25.42 11.16 12.22
C PRO A 147 -25.88 12.61 12.06
N THR A 148 -26.28 13.23 13.18
CA THR A 148 -26.73 14.64 13.20
C THR A 148 -25.55 15.63 13.12
N GLY A 149 -24.35 15.20 13.51
CA GLY A 149 -23.16 16.06 13.58
C GLY A 149 -23.17 17.03 14.77
N ILE A 150 -24.08 16.83 15.72
CA ILE A 150 -24.22 17.61 16.95
C ILE A 150 -23.26 17.08 18.03
N ALA A 151 -23.12 15.75 18.13
CA ALA A 151 -22.29 15.10 19.13
C ALA A 151 -20.81 15.43 18.94
N GLN A 152 -20.20 16.03 19.97
CA GLN A 152 -18.77 16.36 19.96
C GLN A 152 -17.94 15.13 20.33
N PRO A 153 -16.90 14.80 19.55
CA PRO A 153 -15.91 13.81 19.93
C PRO A 153 -15.19 14.21 21.22
N LYS A 154 -14.66 13.22 21.95
CA LYS A 154 -13.80 13.49 23.11
C LYS A 154 -12.58 14.33 22.70
N PRO A 155 -12.19 15.35 23.48
CA PRO A 155 -10.97 16.10 23.21
C PRO A 155 -9.72 15.30 23.62
N PRO A 156 -8.52 15.59 23.06
CA PRO A 156 -7.31 14.80 23.32
C PRO A 156 -6.93 14.66 24.79
N GLU A 157 -7.16 15.68 25.62
CA GLU A 157 -6.90 15.66 27.06
C GLU A 157 -7.77 14.64 27.82
N ALA A 158 -8.85 14.15 27.22
CA ALA A 158 -9.71 13.12 27.78
C ALA A 158 -9.33 11.71 27.35
N TYR A 159 -8.33 11.55 26.48
CA TYR A 159 -7.90 10.24 26.01
C TYR A 159 -7.20 9.43 27.11
N ARG A 160 -7.53 8.14 27.17
CA ARG A 160 -6.99 7.16 28.11
C ARG A 160 -6.23 6.04 27.40
N ILE A 161 -6.68 5.64 26.22
CA ILE A 161 -6.11 4.52 25.44
C ILE A 161 -5.58 4.94 24.08
N VAL A 162 -6.11 6.01 23.46
CA VAL A 162 -5.52 6.58 22.23
C VAL A 162 -4.16 7.19 22.57
N GLY A 163 -3.14 6.87 21.76
CA GLY A 163 -1.75 7.27 22.00
C GLY A 163 -0.96 6.31 22.89
N GLN A 164 -1.56 5.22 23.35
CA GLN A 164 -0.88 4.17 24.12
C GLN A 164 -0.47 2.99 23.23
N ASP A 165 0.61 2.33 23.63
CA ASP A 165 1.09 1.10 23.02
C ASP A 165 0.17 -0.07 23.41
N VAL A 166 -0.83 -0.31 22.57
CA VAL A 166 -1.77 -1.42 22.73
C VAL A 166 -1.32 -2.60 21.84
N PRO A 167 -1.16 -3.81 22.40
CA PRO A 167 -0.83 -4.99 21.61
C PRO A 167 -1.86 -5.27 20.52
N ARG A 168 -1.37 -5.73 19.37
CA ARG A 168 -2.22 -6.04 18.24
C ARG A 168 -3.13 -7.24 18.51
N ALA A 169 -4.44 -7.02 18.39
CA ALA A 169 -5.45 -8.06 18.60
C ALA A 169 -5.36 -9.23 17.60
N ASP A 170 -4.80 -8.98 16.41
CA ASP A 170 -4.68 -9.98 15.34
C ASP A 170 -3.40 -10.82 15.40
N LEU A 171 -2.39 -10.43 16.20
CA LEU A 171 -1.11 -11.14 16.26
C LEU A 171 -1.18 -12.53 16.91
N PRO A 172 -1.90 -12.77 18.03
CA PRO A 172 -1.89 -14.09 18.66
C PRO A 172 -2.31 -15.22 17.71
N ALA A 173 -3.35 -15.02 16.91
CA ALA A 173 -3.80 -16.01 15.92
C ALA A 173 -2.77 -16.23 14.80
N LYS A 174 -2.10 -15.16 14.35
CA LYS A 174 -1.05 -15.22 13.32
C LYS A 174 0.20 -15.95 13.81
N ILE A 175 0.64 -15.67 15.02
CA ILE A 175 1.85 -16.27 15.62
C ILE A 175 1.63 -17.76 15.89
N THR A 176 0.44 -18.13 16.36
CA THR A 176 0.10 -19.53 16.69
C THR A 176 -0.24 -20.37 15.46
N GLY A 177 -0.44 -19.76 14.29
CA GLY A 177 -0.91 -20.44 13.09
C GLY A 177 -2.32 -21.01 13.27
N ALA A 178 -3.18 -20.31 14.01
CA ALA A 178 -4.53 -20.77 14.27
C ALA A 178 -5.31 -20.98 12.95
N ALA A 179 -5.98 -22.12 12.80
CA ALA A 179 -6.69 -22.49 11.59
C ALA A 179 -7.70 -21.41 11.16
N GLY A 180 -7.76 -21.11 9.87
CA GLY A 180 -8.64 -20.07 9.31
C GLY A 180 -8.18 -18.62 9.56
N THR A 181 -7.00 -18.40 10.15
CA THR A 181 -6.41 -17.05 10.26
C THR A 181 -6.12 -16.46 8.88
N TYR A 182 -5.40 -17.22 8.06
CA TYR A 182 -5.07 -16.85 6.68
C TYR A 182 -6.02 -17.52 5.71
N LEU A 183 -6.30 -16.84 4.59
CA LEU A 183 -7.09 -17.38 3.49
C LEU A 183 -6.50 -18.68 2.93
N HIS A 184 -5.17 -18.80 2.93
CA HIS A 184 -4.44 -19.97 2.46
C HIS A 184 -4.77 -21.24 3.25
N ASP A 185 -5.09 -21.09 4.53
CA ASP A 185 -5.40 -22.21 5.44
C ASP A 185 -6.90 -22.29 5.75
N LEU A 186 -7.73 -21.52 5.03
CA LEU A 186 -9.18 -21.57 5.16
C LEU A 186 -9.72 -22.74 4.33
N TYR A 187 -10.28 -23.73 5.02
CA TYR A 187 -10.95 -24.87 4.39
C TYR A 187 -12.44 -24.81 4.70
N LEU A 188 -13.23 -24.57 3.66
CA LEU A 188 -14.68 -24.70 3.72
C LEU A 188 -15.09 -26.14 3.37
N GLU A 189 -16.26 -26.57 3.82
CA GLU A 189 -16.77 -27.90 3.51
C GLU A 189 -16.88 -28.10 1.99
N GLY A 190 -16.41 -29.27 1.52
CA GLY A 190 -16.43 -29.61 0.09
C GLY A 190 -15.47 -28.80 -0.80
N THR A 191 -14.43 -28.19 -0.24
CA THR A 191 -13.45 -27.42 -1.02
C THR A 191 -12.77 -28.26 -2.11
N LEU A 192 -12.84 -27.78 -3.35
CA LEU A 192 -12.03 -28.22 -4.49
C LEU A 192 -10.88 -27.24 -4.74
N HIS A 193 -9.71 -27.77 -5.03
CA HIS A 193 -8.51 -26.99 -5.36
C HIS A 193 -8.47 -26.71 -6.86
N ALA A 194 -8.28 -25.44 -7.22
CA ALA A 194 -8.13 -24.98 -8.59
C ALA A 194 -6.74 -24.38 -8.85
N ARG A 195 -6.25 -24.62 -10.07
CA ARG A 195 -5.07 -23.97 -10.67
C ARG A 195 -5.39 -23.57 -12.11
N THR A 196 -4.75 -22.54 -12.62
CA THR A 196 -5.01 -22.00 -13.97
C THR A 196 -3.87 -22.30 -14.92
N LEU A 197 -4.18 -22.48 -16.19
CA LEU A 197 -3.20 -22.26 -17.26
C LEU A 197 -3.27 -20.78 -17.67
N ARG A 198 -2.16 -20.05 -17.51
CA ARG A 198 -2.09 -18.61 -17.78
C ARG A 198 -1.76 -18.33 -19.24
N GLN A 199 -2.34 -17.24 -19.76
CA GLN A 199 -1.90 -16.68 -21.04
C GLN A 199 -0.44 -16.21 -20.91
N PRO A 200 0.50 -16.67 -21.75
CA PRO A 200 1.93 -16.35 -21.60
C PRO A 200 2.26 -14.88 -21.85
N ALA A 201 1.44 -14.18 -22.64
CA ALA A 201 1.59 -12.76 -22.93
C ALA A 201 0.20 -12.11 -23.14
N PRO A 202 0.08 -10.78 -23.02
CA PRO A 202 -1.14 -10.07 -23.38
C PRO A 202 -1.59 -10.42 -24.81
N HIS A 203 -2.88 -10.65 -24.98
CA HIS A 203 -3.52 -11.04 -26.26
C HIS A 203 -3.13 -12.42 -26.82
N ALA A 204 -2.33 -13.23 -26.10
CA ALA A 204 -2.02 -14.58 -26.54
C ALA A 204 -3.28 -15.44 -26.65
N THR A 205 -3.42 -16.17 -27.77
CA THR A 205 -4.60 -17.00 -28.05
C THR A 205 -4.27 -18.48 -27.90
N LEU A 206 -5.04 -19.21 -27.09
CA LEU A 206 -4.86 -20.65 -26.88
C LEU A 206 -5.33 -21.42 -28.11
N LYS A 207 -4.40 -22.06 -28.83
CA LYS A 207 -4.71 -22.84 -30.04
C LYS A 207 -5.09 -24.28 -29.70
N ALA A 208 -4.32 -24.93 -28.83
CA ALA A 208 -4.58 -26.29 -28.41
C ALA A 208 -4.03 -26.54 -26.99
N LEU A 209 -4.64 -27.50 -26.31
CA LEU A 209 -4.21 -28.05 -25.03
C LEU A 209 -4.43 -29.57 -25.08
N ASP A 210 -3.39 -30.36 -24.85
CA ASP A 210 -3.52 -31.83 -24.75
C ASP A 210 -4.05 -32.22 -23.37
N GLU A 211 -5.38 -32.23 -23.24
CA GLU A 211 -6.07 -32.49 -21.98
C GLU A 211 -5.85 -33.91 -21.45
N GLU A 212 -5.58 -34.90 -22.32
CA GLU A 212 -5.36 -36.30 -21.95
C GLU A 212 -3.96 -36.50 -21.36
N VAL A 213 -2.94 -35.83 -21.91
CA VAL A 213 -1.62 -35.78 -21.28
C VAL A 213 -1.71 -35.10 -19.91
N VAL A 214 -2.42 -33.97 -19.82
CA VAL A 214 -2.61 -33.25 -18.56
C VAL A 214 -3.33 -34.12 -17.51
N ARG A 215 -4.35 -34.90 -17.88
CA ARG A 215 -5.01 -35.86 -16.95
C ARG A 215 -4.05 -36.91 -16.42
N ARG A 216 -3.23 -37.48 -17.31
CA ARG A 216 -2.30 -38.54 -16.93
C ARG A 216 -1.22 -37.99 -16.01
N ALA A 217 -0.72 -36.79 -16.29
CA ALA A 217 0.28 -36.12 -15.48
C ALA A 217 -0.24 -35.72 -14.08
N SER A 218 -1.52 -35.35 -13.96
CA SER A 218 -2.12 -35.01 -12.66
C SER A 218 -2.24 -36.21 -11.70
N GLY A 219 -2.24 -37.43 -12.24
CA GLY A 219 -2.50 -38.66 -11.50
C GLY A 219 -3.93 -38.77 -10.95
N ASP A 220 -4.84 -37.88 -11.37
CA ASP A 220 -6.23 -37.85 -10.91
C ASP A 220 -7.19 -38.10 -12.09
N PRO A 221 -7.82 -39.29 -12.14
CA PRO A 221 -8.81 -39.59 -13.18
C PRO A 221 -10.09 -38.76 -13.05
N ALA A 222 -10.34 -38.16 -11.88
CA ALA A 222 -11.49 -37.28 -11.63
C ALA A 222 -11.16 -35.79 -11.82
N LEU A 223 -9.96 -35.46 -12.33
CA LEU A 223 -9.57 -34.08 -12.64
C LEU A 223 -10.60 -33.44 -13.57
N ARG A 224 -11.17 -32.32 -13.14
CA ARG A 224 -12.05 -31.51 -13.99
C ARG A 224 -11.21 -30.46 -14.69
N ILE A 225 -11.28 -30.42 -16.02
CA ILE A 225 -10.70 -29.35 -16.82
C ILE A 225 -11.85 -28.46 -17.29
N VAL A 226 -11.85 -27.20 -16.85
CA VAL A 226 -12.84 -26.20 -17.27
C VAL A 226 -12.19 -25.18 -18.18
N ARG A 227 -12.88 -24.80 -19.25
CA ARG A 227 -12.36 -23.90 -20.28
C ARG A 227 -13.42 -22.92 -20.73
N ARG A 228 -12.98 -21.68 -20.98
CA ARG A 228 -13.81 -20.62 -21.55
C ARG A 228 -12.94 -19.65 -22.34
N ALA A 229 -13.12 -19.58 -23.65
CA ALA A 229 -12.21 -18.88 -24.57
C ALA A 229 -10.73 -19.26 -24.32
N ASN A 230 -9.88 -18.30 -23.92
CA ASN A 230 -8.46 -18.53 -23.63
C ASN A 230 -8.20 -18.94 -22.17
N PHE A 231 -9.22 -18.90 -21.31
CA PHE A 231 -9.11 -19.32 -19.91
C PHE A 231 -9.21 -20.84 -19.79
N ALA A 232 -8.32 -21.45 -19.02
CA ALA A 232 -8.40 -22.85 -18.63
C ALA A 232 -7.99 -23.03 -17.16
N ALA A 233 -8.71 -23.89 -16.45
CA ALA A 233 -8.40 -24.25 -15.08
C ALA A 233 -8.57 -25.76 -14.82
N PHE A 234 -7.80 -26.25 -13.85
CA PHE A 234 -7.73 -27.64 -13.44
C PHE A 234 -8.22 -27.74 -12.00
N VAL A 235 -9.26 -28.54 -11.77
CA VAL A 235 -9.98 -28.60 -10.50
C VAL A 235 -9.99 -30.04 -9.98
N SER A 236 -9.58 -30.23 -8.73
CA SER A 236 -9.48 -31.53 -8.07
C SER A 236 -9.73 -31.42 -6.57
N THR A 237 -10.13 -32.51 -5.91
CA THR A 237 -10.10 -32.62 -4.44
C THR A 237 -8.66 -32.68 -3.92
N SER A 238 -7.68 -33.01 -4.76
CA SER A 238 -6.26 -33.06 -4.47
C SER A 238 -5.56 -31.80 -4.98
N GLU A 239 -5.03 -30.98 -4.05
CA GLU A 239 -4.22 -29.81 -4.40
C GLU A 239 -3.04 -30.16 -5.30
N ARG A 240 -2.34 -31.26 -4.95
CA ARG A 240 -1.21 -31.79 -5.71
C ARG A 240 -1.59 -32.12 -7.15
N SER A 241 -2.77 -32.67 -7.38
CA SER A 241 -3.21 -33.07 -8.72
C SER A 241 -3.60 -31.87 -9.57
N ALA A 242 -4.27 -30.86 -8.98
CA ALA A 242 -4.55 -29.60 -9.67
C ALA A 242 -3.24 -28.85 -10.03
N GLU A 243 -2.26 -28.84 -9.14
CA GLU A 243 -0.94 -28.24 -9.38
C GLU A 243 -0.13 -28.96 -10.44
N ALA A 244 -0.05 -30.29 -10.38
CA ALA A 244 0.61 -31.09 -11.42
C ALA A 244 -0.06 -30.85 -12.78
N ALA A 245 -1.39 -30.82 -12.84
CA ALA A 245 -2.09 -30.51 -14.09
C ALA A 245 -1.69 -29.15 -14.68
N ALA A 246 -1.61 -28.10 -13.85
CA ALA A 246 -1.24 -26.76 -14.30
C ALA A 246 0.20 -26.66 -14.79
N ILE A 247 1.15 -27.29 -14.08
CA ILE A 247 2.57 -27.33 -14.49
C ILE A 247 2.71 -27.99 -15.86
N PHE A 248 2.14 -29.18 -16.04
CA PHE A 248 2.25 -29.89 -17.31
C PHE A 248 1.48 -29.17 -18.42
N ALA A 249 0.33 -28.55 -18.13
CA ALA A 249 -0.42 -27.82 -19.14
C ALA A 249 0.38 -26.71 -19.83
N GLU A 250 1.36 -26.09 -19.17
CA GLU A 250 2.23 -25.09 -19.79
C GLU A 250 3.07 -25.66 -20.93
N GLU A 251 3.53 -26.91 -20.83
CA GLU A 251 4.34 -27.59 -21.85
C GLU A 251 3.51 -28.13 -23.02
N TYR A 252 2.23 -28.43 -22.76
CA TYR A 252 1.31 -29.06 -23.71
C TYR A 252 0.22 -28.12 -24.24
N ALA A 253 0.35 -26.83 -23.92
CA ALA A 253 -0.44 -25.76 -24.52
C ALA A 253 0.33 -25.16 -25.71
N SER A 254 -0.41 -24.79 -26.76
CA SER A 254 0.13 -24.02 -27.88
C SER A 254 -0.59 -22.69 -27.98
N TRP A 255 0.19 -21.63 -28.14
CA TRP A 255 -0.28 -20.25 -28.16
C TRP A 255 0.11 -19.56 -29.48
N SER A 256 -0.70 -18.61 -29.92
CA SER A 256 -0.32 -17.64 -30.95
C SER A 256 -0.24 -16.23 -30.39
N ASP A 257 0.26 -15.30 -31.21
CA ASP A 257 0.30 -13.86 -30.92
C ASP A 257 1.23 -13.53 -29.75
N LEU A 258 2.31 -14.31 -29.63
CA LEU A 258 3.35 -14.15 -28.62
C LEU A 258 4.25 -12.96 -28.96
N ARG A 259 4.55 -12.17 -27.93
CA ARG A 259 5.55 -11.10 -28.01
C ARG A 259 6.87 -11.60 -27.43
N SER A 260 7.98 -11.21 -28.07
CA SER A 260 9.30 -11.35 -27.46
C SER A 260 9.81 -10.02 -26.90
N TYR A 261 10.24 -10.03 -25.63
CA TYR A 261 10.81 -8.91 -24.89
C TYR A 261 12.30 -8.77 -25.17
N GLN A 262 12.76 -7.51 -25.22
CA GLN A 262 14.18 -7.17 -25.30
C GLN A 262 14.71 -6.79 -23.92
N GLY A 263 15.95 -7.18 -23.59
CA GLY A 263 16.50 -6.99 -22.24
C GLY A 263 16.61 -5.53 -21.80
N ASN A 264 16.68 -4.56 -22.72
CA ASN A 264 16.69 -3.14 -22.37
C ASN A 264 15.31 -2.61 -21.92
N GLU A 265 14.20 -3.29 -22.23
CA GLU A 265 12.84 -2.86 -21.87
C GLU A 265 12.60 -2.86 -20.35
N GLN A 266 13.46 -3.53 -19.57
CA GLN A 266 13.38 -3.58 -18.11
C GLN A 266 13.98 -2.34 -17.42
N GLU A 267 14.76 -1.53 -18.15
CA GLU A 267 15.48 -0.38 -17.60
C GLU A 267 14.66 0.92 -17.67
N GLY A 268 14.75 1.75 -16.63
CA GLY A 268 14.01 3.03 -16.57
C GLY A 268 14.37 3.99 -17.72
N THR A 269 15.60 3.96 -18.22
CA THR A 269 16.04 4.79 -19.36
C THR A 269 15.36 4.43 -20.68
N TRP A 270 14.88 3.19 -20.83
CA TRP A 270 14.16 2.77 -22.04
C TRP A 270 12.85 3.53 -22.25
N LEU A 271 12.25 4.02 -21.16
CA LEU A 271 11.02 4.80 -21.19
C LEU A 271 11.18 6.16 -21.89
N ILE A 272 12.40 6.70 -21.94
CA ILE A 272 12.68 8.00 -22.56
C ILE A 272 12.37 7.93 -24.05
N GLY A 273 11.54 8.86 -24.53
CA GLY A 273 11.12 8.94 -25.92
C GLY A 273 10.05 7.93 -26.34
N ARG A 274 9.50 7.13 -25.41
CA ARG A 274 8.33 6.29 -25.69
C ARG A 274 7.06 7.14 -25.86
N PRO A 275 6.00 6.63 -26.51
CA PRO A 275 4.71 7.32 -26.55
C PRO A 275 4.22 7.67 -25.15
N ALA A 276 3.99 8.96 -24.92
CA ALA A 276 3.61 9.48 -23.60
C ALA A 276 2.70 10.70 -23.70
N GLU A 277 1.84 10.87 -22.71
CA GLU A 277 1.09 12.12 -22.47
C GLU A 277 1.95 13.03 -21.59
N LEU A 278 2.37 14.20 -22.12
CA LEU A 278 3.09 15.20 -21.35
C LEU A 278 2.12 16.00 -20.47
N ARG A 279 2.39 16.03 -19.17
CA ARG A 279 1.70 16.84 -18.17
C ARG A 279 2.71 17.75 -17.49
N THR A 280 2.42 19.04 -17.45
CA THR A 280 3.32 20.04 -16.86
C THR A 280 2.65 20.70 -15.68
N PHE A 281 3.39 20.82 -14.58
CA PHE A 281 2.95 21.42 -13.33
C PHE A 281 3.97 22.46 -12.84
N GLY A 282 3.53 23.48 -12.12
CA GLY A 282 4.41 24.52 -11.56
C GLY A 282 4.72 25.64 -12.55
N ALA A 283 5.92 26.22 -12.44
CA ALA A 283 6.31 27.41 -13.18
C ALA A 283 6.42 27.19 -14.71
N PRO A 284 6.30 28.25 -15.54
CA PRO A 284 6.49 28.18 -17.00
C PRO A 284 7.95 27.96 -17.39
N ASP A 285 8.22 27.13 -18.41
CA ASP A 285 9.57 26.74 -18.86
C ASP A 285 10.61 27.86 -18.79
N ALA A 286 11.71 27.59 -18.08
CA ALA A 286 12.85 28.49 -18.03
C ALA A 286 13.73 28.36 -19.27
N ASN A 287 14.26 29.48 -19.74
CA ASN A 287 15.29 29.51 -20.77
C ASN A 287 16.66 29.26 -20.13
N ILE A 288 16.92 28.00 -19.78
CA ILE A 288 18.18 27.59 -19.16
C ILE A 288 19.23 27.42 -20.26
N LYS A 289 20.29 28.23 -20.19
CA LYS A 289 21.49 28.05 -21.02
C LYS A 289 22.54 27.40 -20.12
N GLY A 290 23.05 26.24 -20.52
CA GLY A 290 24.08 25.53 -19.73
C GLY A 290 25.29 26.41 -19.40
N GLY A 291 25.96 26.10 -18.30
CA GLY A 291 27.01 26.94 -17.72
C GLY A 291 27.50 26.37 -16.39
N ALA A 292 28.38 27.10 -15.70
CA ALA A 292 28.89 26.70 -14.38
C ALA A 292 27.81 26.75 -13.28
N ASP A 293 26.75 27.51 -13.52
CA ASP A 293 25.56 27.68 -12.70
C ASP A 293 24.46 26.65 -13.01
N PHE A 294 24.73 25.65 -13.85
CA PHE A 294 23.76 24.63 -14.26
C PHE A 294 24.21 23.22 -13.87
N VAL A 295 23.28 22.47 -13.28
CA VAL A 295 23.47 21.08 -12.88
C VAL A 295 22.37 20.20 -13.47
N GLU A 296 22.77 19.07 -14.05
CA GLU A 296 21.84 18.08 -14.59
C GLU A 296 22.27 16.67 -14.24
N ALA A 297 21.31 15.83 -13.82
CA ALA A 297 21.53 14.40 -13.63
C ALA A 297 20.24 13.61 -13.88
N THR A 298 20.39 12.36 -14.36
CA THR A 298 19.28 11.44 -14.58
C THR A 298 19.36 10.26 -13.63
N TYR A 299 18.28 10.03 -12.89
CA TYR A 299 18.16 8.98 -11.89
C TYR A 299 17.14 7.94 -12.33
N THR A 300 17.40 6.65 -12.07
CA THR A 300 16.49 5.59 -12.51
C THR A 300 16.20 4.53 -11.45
N ARG A 301 15.08 3.83 -11.64
CA ARG A 301 14.67 2.62 -10.91
C ARG A 301 14.05 1.63 -11.90
N PRO A 302 14.31 0.32 -11.80
CA PRO A 302 13.67 -0.69 -12.63
C PRO A 302 12.23 -0.97 -12.17
N TYR A 303 11.59 -1.91 -12.85
CA TYR A 303 10.37 -2.56 -12.38
C TYR A 303 10.64 -3.36 -11.10
N ILE A 304 9.69 -3.31 -10.16
CA ILE A 304 9.79 -3.95 -8.85
C ILE A 304 8.51 -4.75 -8.60
N ALA A 305 8.63 -6.01 -8.22
CA ALA A 305 7.51 -6.86 -7.85
C ALA A 305 6.99 -6.52 -6.45
N HIS A 306 5.75 -6.87 -6.12
CA HIS A 306 5.29 -6.77 -4.74
C HIS A 306 5.95 -7.84 -3.88
N ALA A 307 6.28 -8.99 -4.49
CA ALA A 307 7.04 -10.07 -3.87
C ALA A 307 6.44 -10.48 -2.51
N SER A 308 5.13 -10.70 -2.49
CA SER A 308 4.42 -11.12 -1.27
C SER A 308 4.94 -12.50 -0.81
N MET A 309 5.02 -12.72 0.51
CA MET A 309 5.60 -13.96 1.05
C MET A 309 4.78 -15.21 0.73
N GLY A 310 3.47 -15.07 0.56
CA GLY A 310 2.60 -16.11 0.01
C GLY A 310 2.06 -15.67 -1.36
N PRO A 311 1.72 -16.61 -2.24
CA PRO A 311 1.08 -16.30 -3.52
C PRO A 311 -0.36 -15.85 -3.33
N SER A 312 -0.96 -15.25 -4.34
CA SER A 312 -2.35 -14.82 -4.32
C SER A 312 -3.31 -16.02 -4.31
N ALA A 313 -4.37 -15.93 -3.51
CA ALA A 313 -5.39 -16.96 -3.37
C ALA A 313 -6.80 -16.38 -3.18
N ALA A 314 -7.82 -17.18 -3.43
CA ALA A 314 -9.22 -16.86 -3.18
C ALA A 314 -10.06 -18.13 -3.00
N ILE A 315 -11.21 -17.97 -2.34
CA ILE A 315 -12.27 -18.98 -2.32
C ILE A 315 -13.52 -18.37 -2.91
N ALA A 316 -14.22 -19.10 -3.76
CA ALA A 316 -15.50 -18.67 -4.34
C ALA A 316 -16.55 -19.79 -4.27
N GLN A 317 -17.80 -19.39 -4.05
CA GLN A 317 -18.99 -20.24 -4.09
C GLN A 317 -20.06 -19.54 -4.92
N TYR A 318 -20.71 -20.27 -5.82
CA TYR A 318 -21.82 -19.76 -6.60
C TYR A 318 -22.99 -20.74 -6.55
N ASP A 319 -24.12 -20.34 -5.97
CA ASP A 319 -25.29 -21.21 -5.83
C ASP A 319 -26.28 -21.11 -7.02
N GLY A 320 -25.87 -20.46 -8.11
CA GLY A 320 -26.73 -20.16 -9.25
C GLY A 320 -27.45 -18.81 -9.14
N GLU A 321 -27.44 -18.17 -7.97
CA GLU A 321 -28.00 -16.85 -7.72
C GLU A 321 -26.98 -15.89 -7.10
N ILE A 322 -26.33 -16.28 -6.02
CA ILE A 322 -25.40 -15.47 -5.23
C ILE A 322 -23.98 -16.00 -5.40
N MET A 323 -23.06 -15.09 -5.74
CA MET A 323 -21.62 -15.34 -5.77
C MET A 323 -21.02 -14.84 -4.45
N THR A 324 -20.43 -15.74 -3.66
CA THR A 324 -19.70 -15.39 -2.43
C THR A 324 -18.21 -15.61 -2.65
N VAL A 325 -17.39 -14.61 -2.33
CA VAL A 325 -15.94 -14.62 -2.55
C VAL A 325 -15.20 -14.22 -1.27
N TRP A 326 -14.23 -15.05 -0.86
CA TRP A 326 -13.24 -14.71 0.16
C TRP A 326 -11.93 -14.37 -0.52
N SER A 327 -11.41 -13.17 -0.25
CA SER A 327 -10.18 -12.66 -0.83
C SER A 327 -9.33 -11.95 0.23
N HIS A 328 -8.04 -11.86 -0.03
CA HIS A 328 -7.09 -11.06 0.76
C HIS A 328 -6.77 -9.70 0.12
N GLY A 329 -7.49 -9.34 -0.95
CA GLY A 329 -7.36 -8.07 -1.67
C GLY A 329 -7.71 -6.83 -0.85
N GLN A 330 -7.38 -5.64 -1.38
CA GLN A 330 -7.43 -4.40 -0.60
C GLN A 330 -8.81 -3.73 -0.53
N GLY A 331 -9.79 -4.17 -1.32
CA GLY A 331 -11.10 -3.53 -1.39
C GLY A 331 -12.20 -4.47 -1.87
N MET A 332 -12.98 -4.99 -0.91
CA MET A 332 -14.03 -5.97 -1.18
C MET A 332 -15.21 -5.41 -1.98
N HIS A 333 -15.61 -4.16 -1.74
CA HIS A 333 -16.71 -3.52 -2.50
C HIS A 333 -16.36 -3.31 -3.97
N PRO A 334 -15.21 -2.69 -4.32
CA PRO A 334 -14.78 -2.63 -5.71
C PRO A 334 -14.55 -4.01 -6.34
N LEU A 335 -13.96 -4.97 -5.61
CA LEU A 335 -13.75 -6.33 -6.09
C LEU A 335 -15.08 -6.98 -6.50
N GLY A 336 -16.09 -6.95 -5.63
CA GLY A 336 -17.41 -7.51 -5.92
C GLY A 336 -18.05 -6.88 -7.17
N LYS A 337 -17.92 -5.56 -7.34
CA LYS A 337 -18.37 -4.88 -8.56
C LYS A 337 -17.61 -5.37 -9.79
N ASN A 338 -16.29 -5.45 -9.75
CA ASN A 338 -15.47 -5.87 -10.89
C ASN A 338 -15.75 -7.33 -11.27
N ILE A 339 -15.98 -8.22 -10.30
CA ILE A 339 -16.39 -9.61 -10.55
C ILE A 339 -17.79 -9.66 -11.18
N ALA A 340 -18.73 -8.86 -10.67
CA ALA A 340 -20.06 -8.76 -11.24
C ALA A 340 -20.02 -8.31 -12.71
N ASP A 341 -19.24 -7.26 -13.00
CA ASP A 341 -19.05 -6.73 -14.35
C ASP A 341 -18.40 -7.78 -15.28
N MET A 342 -17.37 -8.51 -14.81
CA MET A 342 -16.70 -9.56 -15.58
C MET A 342 -17.61 -10.76 -15.89
N LEU A 343 -18.45 -11.17 -14.93
CA LEU A 343 -19.27 -12.37 -15.01
C LEU A 343 -20.70 -12.11 -15.50
N GLY A 344 -21.09 -10.85 -15.70
CA GLY A 344 -22.45 -10.45 -16.08
C GLY A 344 -23.49 -10.68 -14.97
N LEU A 345 -23.08 -10.56 -13.70
CA LEU A 345 -23.96 -10.73 -12.53
C LEU A 345 -24.49 -9.37 -12.05
N ASP A 346 -25.60 -9.38 -11.30
CA ASP A 346 -26.02 -8.20 -10.54
C ASP A 346 -25.01 -7.94 -9.40
N PRO A 347 -24.42 -6.74 -9.29
CA PRO A 347 -23.49 -6.41 -8.21
C PRO A 347 -24.04 -6.66 -6.80
N LYS A 348 -25.36 -6.61 -6.60
CA LYS A 348 -25.99 -6.92 -5.30
C LYS A 348 -25.98 -8.42 -4.96
N LYS A 349 -25.76 -9.27 -5.96
CA LYS A 349 -25.65 -10.73 -5.80
C LYS A 349 -24.20 -11.20 -5.72
N VAL A 350 -23.24 -10.28 -5.58
CA VAL A 350 -21.83 -10.61 -5.34
C VAL A 350 -21.44 -10.14 -3.94
N VAL A 351 -21.20 -11.09 -3.05
CA VAL A 351 -20.78 -10.88 -1.67
C VAL A 351 -19.30 -11.15 -1.56
N CYS A 352 -18.54 -10.19 -1.01
CA CYS A 352 -17.10 -10.34 -0.80
C CYS A 352 -16.74 -10.14 0.66
N HIS A 353 -15.90 -11.05 1.17
CA HIS A 353 -15.37 -11.02 2.53
C HIS A 353 -13.84 -11.00 2.50
N HIS A 354 -13.26 -10.06 3.23
CA HIS A 354 -11.82 -10.04 3.45
C HIS A 354 -11.40 -11.19 4.37
N ARG A 355 -10.23 -11.76 4.07
CA ARG A 355 -9.48 -12.68 4.93
C ARG A 355 -8.02 -12.26 4.95
N HIS A 356 -7.31 -12.54 6.04
CA HIS A 356 -5.89 -12.20 6.08
C HIS A 356 -5.13 -12.97 5.02
N GLY A 357 -4.17 -12.29 4.39
CA GLY A 357 -3.22 -12.86 3.45
C GLY A 357 -1.78 -12.53 3.83
N PRO A 358 -0.83 -12.74 2.93
CA PRO A 358 0.60 -12.52 3.15
C PRO A 358 1.02 -11.05 3.14
N GLY A 359 0.07 -10.12 3.16
CA GLY A 359 0.28 -8.71 2.79
C GLY A 359 0.28 -8.52 1.28
N CYS A 360 0.28 -7.27 0.84
CA CYS A 360 0.23 -6.95 -0.60
C CYS A 360 1.11 -5.76 -1.02
N TYR A 361 1.55 -4.93 -0.07
CA TYR A 361 2.38 -3.73 -0.31
C TYR A 361 1.85 -2.76 -1.37
N GLY A 362 0.58 -2.87 -1.76
CA GLY A 362 0.07 -2.29 -2.99
C GLY A 362 -0.95 -3.21 -3.66
N HIS A 363 -1.13 -3.05 -4.95
CA HIS A 363 -2.02 -3.89 -5.76
C HIS A 363 -1.24 -5.07 -6.36
N ASN A 364 -1.14 -6.19 -5.62
CA ASN A 364 -0.62 -7.46 -6.15
C ASN A 364 -1.74 -8.27 -6.86
N GLY A 365 -1.51 -9.56 -7.14
CA GLY A 365 -2.43 -10.45 -7.85
C GLY A 365 -3.71 -10.87 -7.08
N ALA A 366 -3.98 -10.35 -5.89
CA ALA A 366 -5.09 -10.82 -5.04
C ALA A 366 -6.49 -10.66 -5.68
N ASP A 367 -6.71 -9.54 -6.36
CA ASP A 367 -7.97 -9.26 -7.05
C ASP A 367 -8.13 -10.20 -8.26
N ASP A 368 -7.03 -10.53 -8.94
CA ASP A 368 -7.00 -11.43 -10.09
C ASP A 368 -7.26 -12.89 -9.67
N ALA A 369 -6.65 -13.37 -8.59
CA ALA A 369 -6.93 -14.69 -8.02
C ALA A 369 -8.41 -14.86 -7.61
N ALA A 370 -9.01 -13.79 -7.06
CA ALA A 370 -10.43 -13.77 -6.74
C ALA A 370 -11.32 -13.83 -7.99
N ALA A 371 -10.91 -13.16 -9.07
CA ALA A 371 -11.60 -13.24 -10.35
C ALA A 371 -11.55 -14.66 -10.93
N ASP A 372 -10.39 -15.30 -10.91
CA ASP A 372 -10.25 -16.67 -11.40
C ASP A 372 -11.12 -17.64 -10.59
N ALA A 373 -11.13 -17.52 -9.25
CA ALA A 373 -11.94 -18.36 -8.39
C ALA A 373 -13.43 -18.21 -8.70
N ALA A 374 -13.91 -16.97 -8.84
CA ALA A 374 -15.30 -16.67 -9.17
C ALA A 374 -15.69 -17.17 -10.57
N LEU A 375 -14.79 -17.05 -11.55
CA LEU A 375 -15.02 -17.57 -12.90
C LEU A 375 -15.14 -19.10 -12.90
N VAL A 376 -14.28 -19.81 -12.18
CA VAL A 376 -14.36 -21.26 -12.04
C VAL A 376 -15.63 -21.68 -11.28
N ALA A 377 -15.99 -20.98 -10.20
CA ALA A 377 -17.23 -21.24 -9.46
C ALA A 377 -18.49 -21.00 -10.31
N GLN A 378 -18.48 -20.01 -11.22
CA GLN A 378 -19.58 -19.81 -12.17
C GLN A 378 -19.70 -20.98 -13.17
N MET A 379 -18.57 -21.55 -13.61
CA MET A 379 -18.56 -22.73 -14.49
C MET A 379 -18.92 -24.03 -13.77
N LEU A 380 -18.78 -24.08 -12.44
CA LEU A 380 -19.10 -25.22 -11.58
C LEU A 380 -20.03 -24.79 -10.43
N PRO A 381 -21.30 -24.44 -10.70
CA PRO A 381 -22.23 -24.02 -9.66
C PRO A 381 -22.36 -25.07 -8.54
N HIS A 382 -22.61 -24.60 -7.33
CA HIS A 382 -22.72 -25.35 -6.07
C HIS A 382 -21.43 -26.02 -5.57
N GLU A 383 -20.30 -25.83 -6.26
CA GLU A 383 -19.00 -26.27 -5.78
C GLU A 383 -18.29 -25.15 -5.02
N THR A 384 -17.47 -25.53 -4.04
CA THR A 384 -16.60 -24.59 -3.30
C THR A 384 -15.22 -24.59 -3.93
N ILE A 385 -14.85 -23.50 -4.59
CA ILE A 385 -13.59 -23.42 -5.34
C ILE A 385 -12.55 -22.62 -4.56
N ARG A 386 -11.45 -23.27 -4.16
CA ARG A 386 -10.25 -22.61 -3.65
C ARG A 386 -9.21 -22.51 -4.76
N LEU A 387 -8.93 -21.29 -5.20
CA LEU A 387 -7.90 -21.01 -6.19
C LEU A 387 -6.69 -20.39 -5.52
N GLN A 388 -5.50 -20.89 -5.84
CA GLN A 388 -4.24 -20.34 -5.37
C GLN A 388 -3.25 -20.33 -6.53
N TRP A 389 -2.57 -19.21 -6.73
CA TRP A 389 -1.51 -19.08 -7.72
C TRP A 389 -0.25 -19.84 -7.27
N ARG A 390 0.52 -20.34 -8.24
CA ARG A 390 1.89 -20.79 -8.00
C ARG A 390 2.81 -19.60 -7.75
N ARG A 391 3.99 -19.84 -7.17
CA ARG A 391 4.99 -18.79 -6.94
C ARG A 391 5.45 -18.15 -8.25
N GLU A 392 5.65 -18.98 -9.25
CA GLU A 392 6.08 -18.59 -10.60
C GLU A 392 5.03 -17.72 -11.27
N GLU A 393 3.76 -18.02 -11.02
CA GLU A 393 2.63 -17.24 -11.55
C GLU A 393 2.51 -15.88 -10.85
N GLU A 394 2.72 -15.81 -9.53
CA GLU A 394 2.73 -14.53 -8.81
C GLU A 394 3.73 -13.57 -9.45
N PHE A 395 4.98 -13.99 -9.60
CA PHE A 395 6.01 -13.14 -10.20
C PHE A 395 5.78 -12.84 -11.69
N ALA A 396 5.18 -13.76 -12.43
CA ALA A 396 4.99 -13.60 -13.87
C ALA A 396 3.79 -12.73 -14.25
N TYR A 397 2.73 -12.73 -13.43
CA TYR A 397 1.42 -12.19 -13.81
C TYR A 397 0.84 -11.16 -12.85
N GLU A 398 1.36 -11.03 -11.63
CA GLU A 398 1.00 -9.88 -10.80
C GLU A 398 1.41 -8.58 -11.52
N PRO A 399 0.67 -7.48 -11.35
CA PRO A 399 1.13 -6.22 -11.89
C PRO A 399 2.35 -5.76 -11.07
N VAL A 400 3.36 -5.16 -11.70
CA VAL A 400 4.58 -4.72 -11.00
C VAL A 400 4.58 -3.19 -10.78
N SER A 401 5.44 -2.67 -9.91
CA SER A 401 5.70 -1.23 -9.88
C SER A 401 6.38 -0.79 -11.18
N PRO A 402 5.97 0.35 -11.80
CA PRO A 402 6.66 0.89 -12.96
C PRO A 402 8.16 1.13 -12.72
N ALA A 403 8.96 0.83 -13.75
CA ALA A 403 10.26 1.47 -13.91
C ALA A 403 10.08 2.98 -14.10
N MET A 404 11.11 3.75 -13.75
CA MET A 404 11.09 5.20 -13.82
C MET A 404 12.44 5.77 -14.25
N SER A 405 12.39 6.88 -14.97
CA SER A 405 13.53 7.78 -15.19
C SER A 405 13.17 9.19 -14.77
N VAL A 406 14.03 9.82 -13.99
CA VAL A 406 13.84 11.16 -13.43
C VAL A 406 15.07 12.00 -13.72
N THR A 407 14.95 12.97 -14.61
CA THR A 407 16.01 13.94 -14.88
C THR A 407 15.76 15.20 -14.07
N VAL A 408 16.74 15.60 -13.27
CA VAL A 408 16.71 16.82 -12.46
C VAL A 408 17.65 17.83 -13.09
N LYS A 409 17.12 19.02 -13.41
CA LYS A 409 17.84 20.15 -13.99
C LYS A 409 17.71 21.33 -13.05
N VAL A 410 18.83 21.88 -12.60
CA VAL A 410 18.88 22.95 -11.59
C VAL A 410 19.79 24.08 -12.06
N THR A 411 19.34 25.32 -11.91
CA THR A 411 20.24 26.48 -11.90
C THR A 411 20.52 26.93 -10.48
N ILE A 412 21.73 27.41 -10.21
CA ILE A 412 22.16 27.86 -8.88
C ILE A 412 22.58 29.33 -8.87
N ASP A 413 22.44 29.98 -7.71
CA ASP A 413 23.01 31.31 -7.46
C ASP A 413 24.50 31.25 -7.08
N ASP A 414 25.13 32.43 -6.93
CA ASP A 414 26.54 32.55 -6.52
C ASP A 414 26.84 31.94 -5.12
N SER A 415 25.80 31.72 -4.30
CA SER A 415 25.90 31.06 -2.99
C SER A 415 25.64 29.55 -3.06
N GLY A 416 25.46 29.01 -4.27
CA GLY A 416 25.18 27.61 -4.54
C GLY A 416 23.74 27.19 -4.28
N ASN A 417 22.81 28.11 -3.99
CA ASN A 417 21.42 27.78 -3.71
C ASN A 417 20.63 27.55 -5.01
N PRO A 418 19.68 26.61 -5.05
CA PRO A 418 18.83 26.36 -6.21
C PRO A 418 17.89 27.54 -6.50
N MET A 419 17.90 28.02 -7.75
CA MET A 419 17.08 29.12 -8.25
C MET A 419 15.94 28.65 -9.14
N ASP A 420 16.23 27.73 -10.06
CA ASP A 420 15.27 27.13 -10.97
C ASP A 420 15.40 25.61 -10.94
N TRP A 421 14.30 24.89 -10.75
CA TRP A 421 14.28 23.43 -10.63
C TRP A 421 13.29 22.80 -11.59
N THR A 422 13.77 21.92 -12.46
CA THR A 422 12.93 21.09 -13.32
C THR A 422 13.14 19.62 -13.01
N GLN A 423 12.05 18.93 -12.68
CA GLN A 423 12.02 17.48 -12.55
C GLN A 423 11.23 16.87 -13.71
N GLU A 424 11.93 16.21 -14.62
CA GLU A 424 11.39 15.57 -15.81
C GLU A 424 11.28 14.06 -15.57
N ILE A 425 10.05 13.54 -15.58
CA ILE A 425 9.70 12.20 -15.12
C ILE A 425 9.14 11.40 -16.28
N TRP A 426 9.72 10.24 -16.53
CA TRP A 426 9.21 9.23 -17.46
C TRP A 426 8.80 7.99 -16.67
N SER A 427 7.51 7.64 -16.74
CA SER A 427 6.96 6.48 -16.04
C SER A 427 5.71 5.97 -16.74
N ALA A 428 5.47 4.66 -16.68
CA ALA A 428 4.12 4.12 -16.89
C ALA A 428 3.20 4.49 -15.71
N THR A 429 1.89 4.25 -15.87
CA THR A 429 0.91 4.49 -14.79
C THR A 429 1.23 3.67 -13.54
N HIS A 430 1.04 4.28 -12.37
CA HIS A 430 1.13 3.58 -11.10
C HIS A 430 -0.23 3.00 -10.65
N VAL A 431 -1.27 3.05 -11.48
CA VAL A 431 -2.63 2.60 -11.11
C VAL A 431 -3.35 1.92 -12.28
N GLN A 432 -3.07 0.64 -12.51
CA GLN A 432 -3.95 -0.25 -13.31
C GLN A 432 -4.85 -1.13 -12.43
N ARG A 433 -5.36 -0.59 -11.31
CA ARG A 433 -6.31 -1.33 -10.49
C ARG A 433 -7.69 -1.42 -11.17
N PRO A 434 -8.33 -2.60 -11.22
CA PRO A 434 -9.69 -2.76 -11.71
C PRO A 434 -10.68 -1.76 -11.09
N GLY A 435 -11.46 -1.07 -11.92
CA GLY A 435 -12.55 -0.17 -11.50
C GLY A 435 -12.15 1.18 -10.90
N SER A 436 -10.86 1.44 -10.66
CA SER A 436 -10.38 2.75 -10.14
C SER A 436 -9.14 3.30 -10.84
N GLY A 437 -8.53 2.51 -11.72
CA GLY A 437 -7.45 2.88 -12.61
C GLY A 437 -7.76 2.50 -14.05
N SER A 438 -6.71 2.36 -14.85
CA SER A 438 -6.81 1.99 -16.27
C SER A 438 -6.54 0.50 -16.52
N GLY A 439 -7.04 -0.38 -15.65
CA GLY A 439 -6.80 -1.82 -15.73
C GLY A 439 -8.03 -2.68 -15.48
N TYR A 440 -7.88 -3.98 -15.73
CA TYR A 440 -8.92 -5.00 -15.63
C TYR A 440 -8.45 -6.18 -14.77
N LEU A 441 -9.41 -7.02 -14.37
CA LEU A 441 -9.11 -8.32 -13.78
C LEU A 441 -8.47 -9.18 -14.86
N LEU A 442 -7.35 -9.82 -14.54
CA LEU A 442 -6.54 -10.57 -15.51
C LEU A 442 -7.37 -11.62 -16.26
N ALA A 443 -8.26 -12.33 -15.56
CA ALA A 443 -9.16 -13.30 -16.16
C ALA A 443 -10.06 -12.72 -17.27
N SER A 444 -10.39 -11.42 -17.22
CA SER A 444 -11.21 -10.76 -18.24
C SER A 444 -10.54 -10.73 -19.62
N GLU A 445 -9.22 -10.68 -19.67
CA GLU A 445 -8.45 -10.68 -20.94
C GLU A 445 -8.51 -12.03 -21.66
N ALA A 446 -8.84 -13.10 -20.92
CA ALA A 446 -8.92 -14.45 -21.44
C ALA A 446 -10.33 -14.82 -21.97
N LEU A 447 -11.35 -13.99 -21.73
CA LEU A 447 -12.75 -14.27 -22.08
C LEU A 447 -13.09 -13.92 -23.53
N GLU A 448 -14.31 -14.28 -23.97
CA GLU A 448 -14.76 -14.13 -25.36
C GLU A 448 -14.74 -12.68 -25.85
N ASN A 449 -15.07 -11.75 -24.95
CA ASN A 449 -15.10 -10.31 -25.22
C ASN A 449 -14.15 -9.62 -24.24
N PRO A 450 -12.83 -9.65 -24.51
CA PRO A 450 -11.88 -8.98 -23.64
C PRO A 450 -12.21 -7.49 -23.59
N PRO A 451 -11.99 -6.85 -22.42
CA PRO A 451 -12.36 -5.46 -22.26
C PRO A 451 -11.52 -4.56 -23.20
N PRO A 452 -12.10 -3.46 -23.72
CA PRO A 452 -11.39 -2.58 -24.64
C PRO A 452 -10.22 -1.87 -23.95
N PRO A 453 -9.20 -1.37 -24.68
CA PRO A 453 -8.14 -0.57 -24.06
C PRO A 453 -8.71 0.65 -23.33
N VAL A 454 -8.33 0.85 -22.05
CA VAL A 454 -8.68 2.08 -21.29
C VAL A 454 -7.65 3.15 -21.57
N LYS A 455 -8.09 4.41 -21.63
CA LYS A 455 -7.16 5.54 -21.56
C LYS A 455 -6.30 5.41 -20.29
N VAL A 456 -4.99 5.38 -20.45
CA VAL A 456 -4.04 5.33 -19.33
C VAL A 456 -4.21 6.59 -18.48
N THR A 457 -4.40 6.40 -17.18
CA THR A 457 -4.55 7.48 -16.20
C THR A 457 -3.60 7.27 -15.04
N ASP A 458 -3.43 8.30 -14.22
CA ASP A 458 -2.65 8.24 -12.99
C ASP A 458 -3.39 9.09 -11.94
N PRO A 459 -3.16 8.90 -10.62
CA PRO A 459 -3.79 9.73 -9.60
C PRO A 459 -3.55 11.21 -9.85
N GLU A 460 -4.61 12.00 -9.67
CA GLU A 460 -4.54 13.47 -9.70
C GLU A 460 -3.54 14.01 -8.65
N GLU A 461 -2.96 15.17 -8.93
CA GLU A 461 -1.96 15.81 -8.06
C GLU A 461 -2.53 16.16 -6.68
N GLU A 462 -3.81 16.55 -6.61
CA GLU A 462 -4.50 16.83 -5.33
C GLU A 462 -4.68 15.58 -4.45
N ARG A 463 -4.51 14.39 -5.04
CA ARG A 463 -4.51 13.10 -4.32
C ARG A 463 -3.09 12.55 -4.11
N GLY A 464 -2.08 13.36 -4.41
CA GLY A 464 -0.67 13.09 -4.21
C GLY A 464 0.08 12.59 -5.44
N GLY A 465 -0.52 12.60 -6.64
CA GLY A 465 0.14 12.23 -7.91
C GLY A 465 0.49 10.74 -8.02
N GLY A 466 0.73 10.16 -9.20
CA GLY A 466 1.19 8.76 -9.33
C GLY A 466 2.69 8.66 -9.53
N GLY A 467 3.14 8.76 -10.78
CA GLY A 467 4.55 8.91 -11.15
C GLY A 467 5.16 10.21 -10.66
N THR A 468 4.35 11.24 -10.43
CA THR A 468 4.72 12.55 -9.86
C THR A 468 4.78 12.59 -8.34
N ARG A 469 4.40 11.50 -7.67
CA ARG A 469 4.37 11.39 -6.21
C ARG A 469 5.69 11.89 -5.62
N ASN A 470 5.63 12.91 -4.75
CA ASN A 470 6.80 13.51 -4.10
C ASN A 470 7.78 14.26 -5.01
N ALA A 471 7.41 14.60 -6.25
CA ALA A 471 8.27 15.36 -7.17
C ALA A 471 8.28 16.88 -6.89
N VAL A 472 7.34 17.41 -6.11
CA VAL A 472 7.35 18.84 -5.74
C VAL A 472 8.38 19.03 -4.62
N PRO A 473 9.41 19.88 -4.81
CA PRO A 473 10.38 20.16 -3.76
C PRO A 473 9.73 20.88 -2.57
N LEU A 474 10.12 20.48 -1.35
CA LEU A 474 9.71 21.16 -0.11
C LEU A 474 10.70 22.26 0.31
N TYR A 475 11.78 22.41 -0.46
CA TYR A 475 12.80 23.42 -0.28
C TYR A 475 12.37 24.74 -0.89
N ARG A 476 12.88 25.84 -0.33
CA ARG A 476 12.75 27.19 -0.84
C ARG A 476 13.52 27.33 -2.15
N ILE A 477 12.83 27.06 -3.24
CA ILE A 477 13.30 27.20 -4.62
C ILE A 477 12.38 28.22 -5.33
N PRO A 478 12.89 29.37 -5.79
CA PRO A 478 12.10 30.43 -6.40
C PRO A 478 11.19 29.98 -7.55
N ALA A 479 11.68 29.10 -8.43
CA ALA A 479 10.90 28.51 -9.50
C ALA A 479 11.11 27.00 -9.55
N HIS A 480 10.02 26.23 -9.54
CA HIS A 480 10.07 24.80 -9.77
C HIS A 480 8.94 24.34 -10.69
N ARG A 481 9.22 23.29 -11.47
CA ARG A 481 8.27 22.68 -12.41
C ARG A 481 8.48 21.18 -12.51
N ILE A 482 7.39 20.47 -12.81
CA ILE A 482 7.41 19.02 -13.05
C ILE A 482 6.93 18.78 -14.47
N LYS A 483 7.69 18.00 -15.24
CA LYS A 483 7.32 17.51 -16.57
C LYS A 483 7.12 16.02 -16.50
N HIS A 484 5.87 15.57 -16.44
CA HIS A 484 5.53 14.15 -16.36
C HIS A 484 5.14 13.63 -17.74
N HIS A 485 5.99 12.78 -18.29
CA HIS A 485 5.72 11.96 -19.46
C HIS A 485 5.08 10.66 -19.00
N LEU A 486 3.73 10.63 -18.95
CA LEU A 486 3.01 9.40 -18.64
C LEU A 486 3.05 8.49 -19.87
N VAL A 487 3.91 7.47 -19.81
CA VAL A 487 4.09 6.47 -20.86
C VAL A 487 2.80 5.66 -20.99
N THR A 488 2.25 5.63 -22.21
CA THR A 488 0.93 5.01 -22.48
C THR A 488 1.04 3.54 -22.87
N VAL A 489 2.24 3.04 -23.13
CA VAL A 489 2.51 1.64 -23.48
C VAL A 489 3.64 1.11 -22.59
N SER A 490 3.27 0.26 -21.63
CA SER A 490 4.22 -0.44 -20.77
C SER A 490 4.47 -1.87 -21.28
N PRO A 491 5.71 -2.41 -21.21
CA PRO A 491 6.00 -3.79 -21.55
C PRO A 491 5.26 -4.80 -20.66
N VAL A 492 5.09 -4.45 -19.39
CA VAL A 492 4.42 -5.29 -18.38
C VAL A 492 3.26 -4.55 -17.73
N ARG A 493 2.31 -5.29 -17.18
CA ARG A 493 1.21 -4.75 -16.39
C ARG A 493 1.77 -4.06 -15.15
N THR A 494 1.33 -2.84 -14.87
CA THR A 494 1.88 -2.01 -13.80
C THR A 494 0.83 -1.53 -12.82
N SER A 495 1.17 -1.45 -11.54
CA SER A 495 0.24 -0.91 -10.54
C SER A 495 0.93 -0.37 -9.30
N ALA A 496 0.12 -0.02 -8.32
CA ALA A 496 0.60 0.62 -7.11
C ALA A 496 1.45 -0.36 -6.30
N LEU A 497 2.70 0.00 -6.06
CA LEU A 497 3.56 -0.54 -5.01
C LEU A 497 3.80 0.58 -4.00
N ARG A 498 4.05 0.23 -2.73
CA ARG A 498 4.26 1.14 -1.62
C ARG A 498 5.21 2.30 -2.01
N GLY A 499 4.72 3.52 -1.89
CA GLY A 499 5.41 4.76 -2.25
C GLY A 499 5.14 5.25 -3.68
N LEU A 500 4.61 4.43 -4.58
CA LEU A 500 4.42 4.75 -6.02
C LEU A 500 5.70 5.38 -6.63
N GLY A 501 5.61 6.61 -7.16
CA GLY A 501 6.76 7.34 -7.71
C GLY A 501 7.72 7.93 -6.67
N ALA A 502 7.33 7.98 -5.39
CA ALA A 502 8.13 8.61 -4.34
C ALA A 502 9.56 8.05 -4.20
N PRO A 503 9.81 6.73 -4.27
CA PRO A 503 11.16 6.19 -4.09
C PRO A 503 12.16 6.80 -5.08
N THR A 504 11.78 6.93 -6.36
CA THR A 504 12.66 7.47 -7.40
C THR A 504 12.70 9.01 -7.35
N ASN A 505 11.56 9.67 -7.14
CA ASN A 505 11.50 11.13 -7.11
C ASN A 505 12.26 11.73 -5.92
N VAL A 506 12.12 11.13 -4.73
CA VAL A 506 12.84 11.56 -3.53
C VAL A 506 14.31 11.20 -3.64
N PHE A 507 14.67 10.01 -4.15
CA PHE A 507 16.06 9.65 -4.42
C PHE A 507 16.76 10.66 -5.34
N ALA A 508 16.11 11.04 -6.45
CA ALA A 508 16.63 12.03 -7.38
C ALA A 508 16.78 13.43 -6.74
N MET A 509 15.73 13.90 -6.06
CA MET A 509 15.70 15.22 -5.43
C MET A 509 16.73 15.35 -4.31
N GLU A 510 16.74 14.41 -3.37
CA GLU A 510 17.62 14.46 -2.22
C GLU A 510 19.08 14.19 -2.59
N SER A 511 19.34 13.37 -3.62
CA SER A 511 20.70 13.21 -4.16
C SER A 511 21.20 14.50 -4.80
N MET A 512 20.34 15.18 -5.59
CA MET A 512 20.69 16.47 -6.19
C MET A 512 20.96 17.53 -5.12
N ILE A 513 20.12 17.63 -4.09
CA ILE A 513 20.35 18.56 -2.96
C ILE A 513 21.70 18.28 -2.27
N ASP A 514 22.07 17.00 -2.10
CA ASP A 514 23.35 16.59 -1.52
C ASP A 514 24.55 16.97 -2.42
N GLU A 515 24.39 16.85 -3.74
CA GLU A 515 25.38 17.34 -4.70
C GLU A 515 25.52 18.86 -4.69
N LEU A 516 24.41 19.60 -4.59
CA LEU A 516 24.44 21.06 -4.48
C LEU A 516 25.17 21.50 -3.21
N ALA A 517 24.92 20.82 -2.07
CA ALA A 517 25.65 21.07 -0.83
C ALA A 517 27.16 20.83 -1.01
N THR A 518 27.54 19.74 -1.69
CA THR A 518 28.95 19.43 -2.00
C THR A 518 29.58 20.50 -2.88
N ARG A 519 28.88 20.96 -3.94
CA ARG A 519 29.35 22.04 -4.81
C ARG A 519 29.53 23.36 -4.07
N ALA A 520 28.68 23.63 -3.09
CA ALA A 520 28.75 24.81 -2.24
C ALA A 520 29.77 24.69 -1.09
N ASP A 521 30.47 23.57 -0.96
CA ASP A 521 31.37 23.25 0.17
C ASP A 521 30.68 23.39 1.53
N ARG A 522 29.46 22.85 1.64
CA ARG A 522 28.62 22.93 2.84
C ARG A 522 28.21 21.55 3.32
N ASP A 523 28.13 21.40 4.64
CA ASP A 523 27.55 20.21 5.26
C ASP A 523 26.11 19.99 4.74
N PRO A 524 25.77 18.77 4.27
CA PRO A 524 24.52 18.52 3.57
C PRO A 524 23.28 18.65 4.46
N LEU A 525 23.39 18.45 5.78
CA LEU A 525 22.29 18.71 6.71
C LEU A 525 22.07 20.21 6.89
N LYS A 526 23.13 20.96 7.20
CA LYS A 526 23.06 22.43 7.36
C LYS A 526 22.56 23.10 6.08
N TYR A 527 22.99 22.61 4.91
CA TYR A 527 22.52 23.09 3.62
C TYR A 527 21.00 22.95 3.47
N ARG A 528 20.45 21.74 3.70
CA ARG A 528 18.99 21.48 3.70
C ARG A 528 18.25 22.42 4.66
N LEU A 529 18.76 22.57 5.88
CA LEU A 529 18.14 23.44 6.89
C LEU A 529 18.13 24.92 6.46
N THR A 530 19.05 25.41 5.62
CA THR A 530 18.94 26.79 5.10
C THR A 530 17.90 26.99 4.00
N LEU A 531 17.40 25.88 3.45
CA LEU A 531 16.41 25.86 2.38
C LEU A 531 15.02 25.45 2.89
N LEU A 532 14.83 25.15 4.17
CA LEU A 532 13.55 24.70 4.72
C LEU A 532 12.92 25.72 5.67
N ASP A 533 11.72 26.18 5.32
CA ASP A 533 10.90 27.08 6.15
C ASP A 533 9.91 26.32 7.05
N ASP A 534 9.50 25.10 6.66
CA ASP A 534 8.53 24.29 7.42
C ASP A 534 9.17 23.74 8.72
N LEU A 535 8.66 24.19 9.86
CA LEU A 535 9.19 23.83 11.18
C LEU A 535 9.07 22.33 11.50
N ARG A 536 8.03 21.63 11.01
CA ARG A 536 7.88 20.18 11.24
C ARG A 536 8.88 19.41 10.40
N ALA A 537 9.10 19.84 9.16
CA ALA A 537 10.15 19.29 8.29
C ALA A 537 11.55 19.44 8.92
N ARG A 538 11.85 20.61 9.47
CA ARG A 538 13.12 20.86 10.19
C ARG A 538 13.24 19.98 11.43
N ALA A 539 12.18 19.88 12.24
CA ALA A 539 12.19 19.12 13.47
C ALA A 539 12.51 17.63 13.24
N VAL A 540 11.93 17.00 12.21
CA VAL A 540 12.25 15.59 11.89
C VAL A 540 13.69 15.43 11.42
N LEU A 541 14.23 16.37 10.62
CA LEU A 541 15.62 16.35 10.17
C LEU A 541 16.60 16.51 11.34
N GLU A 542 16.37 17.51 12.19
CA GLU A 542 17.21 17.82 13.35
C GLU A 542 17.20 16.66 14.35
N LYS A 543 16.03 16.08 14.63
CA LYS A 543 15.92 14.91 15.51
C LYS A 543 16.62 13.69 14.94
N THR A 544 16.46 13.41 13.65
CA THR A 544 17.12 12.27 12.99
C THR A 544 18.65 12.44 13.02
N ALA A 545 19.14 13.66 12.77
CA ALA A 545 20.55 13.98 12.85
C ALA A 545 21.11 13.81 14.28
N GLN A 546 20.36 14.22 15.30
CA GLN A 546 20.72 14.00 16.70
C GLN A 546 20.83 12.49 17.02
N MET A 547 19.85 11.69 16.59
CA MET A 547 19.86 10.24 16.80
C MET A 547 21.10 9.58 16.15
N ALA A 548 21.45 10.03 14.94
CA ALA A 548 22.62 9.53 14.21
C ALA A 548 23.96 10.11 14.66
N SER A 549 23.99 10.98 15.69
CA SER A 549 25.20 11.76 16.08
C SER A 549 25.87 12.43 14.87
N TRP A 550 25.08 13.07 14.01
CA TRP A 550 25.54 13.64 12.72
C TRP A 550 26.72 14.60 12.87
N GLU A 551 26.84 15.30 13.99
CA GLU A 551 27.96 16.20 14.28
C GLU A 551 29.33 15.50 14.31
N LYS A 552 29.34 14.16 14.46
CA LYS A 552 30.54 13.31 14.43
C LYS A 552 30.81 12.70 13.06
N ARG A 553 30.06 13.08 12.04
CA ARG A 553 30.23 12.57 10.67
C ARG A 553 31.65 12.88 10.17
N GLU A 554 32.41 11.83 9.90
CA GLU A 554 33.78 11.91 9.37
C GLU A 554 33.79 12.17 7.86
N PHE A 555 34.97 12.40 7.29
CA PHE A 555 35.16 12.47 5.84
C PHE A 555 34.90 11.10 5.21
N GLY A 556 34.24 11.09 4.05
CA GLY A 556 33.98 9.87 3.28
C GLY A 556 35.11 9.50 2.33
N GLY A 557 34.86 8.50 1.47
CA GLY A 557 35.80 8.00 0.46
C GLY A 557 36.67 6.82 0.92
N ASP A 558 36.42 6.28 2.12
CA ASP A 558 37.15 5.13 2.70
C ASP A 558 36.29 3.85 2.75
N GLY A 559 35.14 3.86 2.08
CA GLY A 559 34.17 2.76 2.12
C GLY A 559 33.16 2.87 3.26
N LYS A 560 33.23 3.88 4.15
CA LYS A 560 32.20 4.13 5.17
C LYS A 560 31.41 5.40 4.86
N GLY A 561 30.09 5.31 5.00
CA GLY A 561 29.16 6.35 4.58
C GLY A 561 28.15 6.70 5.66
N LEU A 562 27.78 7.99 5.76
CA LEU A 562 26.62 8.44 6.52
C LEU A 562 25.85 9.42 5.65
N GLY A 563 24.62 9.05 5.30
CA GLY A 563 23.72 9.83 4.46
C GLY A 563 22.45 10.18 5.22
N ILE A 564 21.84 11.33 4.89
CA ILE A 564 20.54 11.75 5.43
C ILE A 564 19.66 12.25 4.29
N ALA A 565 18.36 12.04 4.42
CA ALA A 565 17.36 12.53 3.49
C ALA A 565 16.02 12.74 4.19
N PHE A 566 15.16 13.56 3.56
CA PHE A 566 13.85 13.93 4.10
C PHE A 566 12.76 13.92 3.02
N ALA A 567 11.54 13.59 3.43
CA ALA A 567 10.34 13.85 2.64
C ALA A 567 9.10 14.03 3.51
N ARG A 568 8.12 14.77 2.98
CA ARG A 568 6.73 14.72 3.45
C ARG A 568 5.92 13.85 2.50
N TYR A 569 5.37 12.74 2.99
CA TYR A 569 4.63 11.79 2.16
C TYR A 569 3.50 12.48 1.36
N LYS A 570 3.50 12.29 0.03
CA LYS A 570 2.58 12.96 -0.91
C LYS A 570 2.58 14.49 -0.87
N ASN A 571 3.63 15.09 -0.31
CA ASN A 571 3.70 16.51 0.01
C ASN A 571 2.56 17.01 0.93
N MET A 572 1.81 16.13 1.61
CA MET A 572 0.63 16.53 2.40
C MET A 572 0.40 15.73 3.70
N ALA A 573 0.93 14.52 3.82
CA ALA A 573 0.74 13.64 4.98
C ALA A 573 1.96 13.68 5.92
N ALA A 574 2.32 12.54 6.53
CA ALA A 574 3.39 12.46 7.53
C ALA A 574 4.77 12.88 6.99
N TYR A 575 5.57 13.44 7.89
CA TYR A 575 6.96 13.83 7.66
C TYR A 575 7.88 12.71 8.12
N SER A 576 8.94 12.44 7.37
CA SER A 576 9.99 11.52 7.80
C SER A 576 11.34 12.00 7.30
N ALA A 577 12.32 12.00 8.20
CA ALA A 577 13.72 12.04 7.86
C ALA A 577 14.37 10.70 8.22
N VAL A 578 15.32 10.28 7.40
CA VAL A 578 16.05 9.02 7.57
C VAL A 578 17.53 9.29 7.42
N ALA A 579 18.34 8.80 8.37
CA ALA A 579 19.79 8.77 8.29
C ALA A 579 20.27 7.31 8.25
N VAL A 580 21.28 7.03 7.42
CA VAL A 580 21.77 5.67 7.16
C VAL A 580 23.29 5.65 7.21
N ALA A 581 23.83 4.81 8.08
CA ALA A 581 25.23 4.42 8.07
C ALA A 581 25.43 3.19 7.18
N VAL A 582 26.44 3.23 6.31
CA VAL A 582 26.77 2.13 5.39
C VAL A 582 28.25 1.79 5.41
N THR A 583 28.54 0.53 5.11
CA THR A 583 29.85 0.05 4.70
C THR A 583 29.75 -0.46 3.26
N VAL A 584 30.56 0.10 2.36
CA VAL A 584 30.67 -0.32 0.96
C VAL A 584 31.98 -1.09 0.79
N ALA A 585 31.86 -2.39 0.60
CA ALA A 585 32.97 -3.28 0.29
C ALA A 585 32.67 -4.01 -1.03
N ASP A 586 32.51 -5.32 -0.98
CA ASP A 586 32.06 -6.09 -2.14
C ASP A 586 30.60 -5.79 -2.52
N GLU A 587 29.79 -5.44 -1.52
CA GLU A 587 28.41 -5.02 -1.63
C GLU A 587 28.17 -3.85 -0.66
N VAL A 588 27.03 -3.18 -0.79
CA VAL A 588 26.59 -2.16 0.17
C VAL A 588 25.92 -2.85 1.35
N ARG A 589 26.48 -2.70 2.54
CA ARG A 589 25.87 -3.14 3.81
C ARG A 589 25.33 -1.93 4.56
N LEU A 590 24.10 -2.03 5.03
CA LEU A 590 23.55 -1.06 5.98
C LEU A 590 23.97 -1.46 7.39
N ASP A 591 24.64 -0.56 8.10
CA ASP A 591 25.09 -0.82 9.47
C ASP A 591 24.03 -0.38 10.49
N HIS A 592 23.44 0.80 10.28
CA HIS A 592 22.42 1.37 11.17
C HIS A 592 21.54 2.37 10.40
N VAL A 593 20.24 2.37 10.70
CA VAL A 593 19.27 3.35 10.20
C VAL A 593 18.58 4.07 11.37
N TRP A 594 18.51 5.39 11.30
CA TRP A 594 17.75 6.22 12.24
C TRP A 594 16.63 6.95 11.50
N SER A 595 15.46 7.05 12.12
CA SER A 595 14.34 7.79 11.57
C SER A 595 13.58 8.54 12.64
N ALA A 596 13.35 9.84 12.42
CA ALA A 596 12.34 10.59 13.13
C ALA A 596 11.16 10.87 12.19
N SER A 597 9.95 10.65 12.68
CA SER A 597 8.72 10.84 11.91
C SER A 597 7.69 11.62 12.70
N ASP A 598 6.92 12.43 11.97
CA ASP A 598 5.82 13.22 12.53
C ASP A 598 4.54 12.96 11.72
N ALA A 599 3.56 12.36 12.38
CA ALA A 599 2.24 12.07 11.84
C ALA A 599 1.10 12.76 12.63
N GLY A 600 1.41 13.80 13.40
CA GLY A 600 0.47 14.41 14.35
C GLY A 600 0.05 13.41 15.43
N LEU A 601 -1.25 13.36 15.75
CA LEU A 601 -1.80 12.38 16.68
C LEU A 601 -1.59 10.95 16.17
N VAL A 602 -0.75 10.18 16.87
CA VAL A 602 -0.56 8.75 16.63
C VAL A 602 -1.48 7.95 17.54
N VAL A 603 -2.35 7.12 16.96
CA VAL A 603 -3.34 6.35 17.72
C VAL A 603 -2.70 5.18 18.47
N ASN A 604 -1.83 4.42 17.79
CA ASN A 604 -1.10 3.28 18.34
C ASN A 604 0.39 3.47 17.99
N PRO A 605 1.24 3.93 18.95
CA PRO A 605 2.62 4.26 18.65
C PRO A 605 3.48 3.04 18.25
N ASP A 606 3.31 1.89 18.91
CA ASP A 606 3.92 0.61 18.51
C ASP A 606 3.61 0.22 17.06
N GLY A 607 2.34 0.22 16.66
CA GLY A 607 1.90 -0.06 15.30
C GLY A 607 2.44 0.95 14.27
N ALA A 608 2.56 2.22 14.67
CA ALA A 608 3.18 3.24 13.83
C ALA A 608 4.69 3.01 13.64
N ARG A 609 5.43 2.65 14.69
CA ARG A 609 6.85 2.26 14.60
C ARG A 609 7.05 1.04 13.70
N ASN A 610 6.25 -0.01 13.89
CA ASN A 610 6.25 -1.21 13.04
C ASN A 610 6.07 -0.87 11.55
N GLN A 611 5.18 0.08 11.23
CA GLN A 611 4.99 0.56 9.86
C GLN A 611 6.20 1.30 9.29
N LEU A 612 6.85 2.14 10.10
CA LEU A 612 8.03 2.90 9.74
C LEU A 612 9.23 1.98 9.49
N GLU A 613 9.49 1.06 10.43
CA GLU A 613 10.55 0.05 10.37
C GLU A 613 10.39 -0.87 9.15
N GLY A 614 9.20 -1.44 8.95
CA GLY A 614 8.93 -2.26 7.77
C GLY A 614 9.06 -1.48 6.46
N GLY A 615 8.74 -0.18 6.46
CA GLY A 615 8.93 0.70 5.31
C GLY A 615 10.40 0.98 4.99
N ILE A 616 11.24 1.13 6.03
CA ILE A 616 12.69 1.29 5.90
C ILE A 616 13.32 0.01 5.32
N ILE A 617 13.00 -1.16 5.87
CA ILE A 617 13.54 -2.44 5.42
C ILE A 617 13.16 -2.72 3.95
N GLN A 618 11.90 -2.48 3.60
CA GLN A 618 11.43 -2.65 2.22
C GLN A 618 12.13 -1.68 1.24
N ALA A 619 12.27 -0.40 1.62
CA ALA A 619 12.97 0.57 0.79
C ALA A 619 14.47 0.30 0.65
N ALA A 620 15.11 -0.27 1.68
CA ALA A 620 16.48 -0.75 1.58
C ALA A 620 16.62 -1.87 0.53
N SER A 621 15.68 -2.81 0.51
CA SER A 621 15.63 -3.87 -0.50
C SER A 621 15.45 -3.30 -1.92
N PHE A 622 14.54 -2.33 -2.10
CA PHE A 622 14.37 -1.59 -3.37
C PHE A 622 15.65 -0.88 -3.83
N ALA A 623 16.33 -0.21 -2.90
CA ALA A 623 17.50 0.58 -3.20
C ALA A 623 18.73 -0.28 -3.52
N LEU A 624 18.82 -1.52 -3.00
CA LEU A 624 20.04 -2.32 -3.06
C LEU A 624 19.96 -3.55 -3.98
N LYS A 625 18.78 -4.15 -4.19
CA LYS A 625 18.68 -5.48 -4.83
C LYS A 625 17.60 -5.63 -5.89
N GLU A 626 16.42 -5.10 -5.63
CA GLU A 626 15.21 -5.53 -6.35
C GLU A 626 15.13 -5.03 -7.80
N GLN A 627 14.96 -5.98 -8.73
CA GLN A 627 14.77 -5.70 -10.16
C GLN A 627 14.04 -6.87 -10.83
N VAL A 628 12.92 -6.57 -11.49
CA VAL A 628 12.24 -7.53 -12.37
C VAL A 628 13.03 -7.65 -13.66
N LYS A 629 13.25 -8.89 -14.11
CA LYS A 629 13.97 -9.18 -15.36
C LYS A 629 13.00 -9.57 -16.46
N LEU A 630 13.24 -9.06 -17.67
CA LEU A 630 12.43 -9.34 -18.86
C LEU A 630 13.27 -10.10 -19.88
N GLU A 631 12.83 -11.30 -20.24
CA GLU A 631 13.49 -12.16 -21.24
C GLU A 631 12.45 -13.02 -21.97
N GLY A 632 12.70 -13.36 -23.23
CA GLY A 632 11.81 -14.26 -23.98
C GLY A 632 10.41 -13.69 -24.10
N GLU A 633 9.41 -14.38 -23.56
CA GLU A 633 7.97 -14.04 -23.70
C GLU A 633 7.37 -13.34 -22.47
N GLY A 634 8.17 -12.95 -21.47
CA GLY A 634 7.65 -12.22 -20.31
C GLY A 634 8.66 -11.96 -19.22
N ILE A 635 8.17 -11.92 -17.98
CA ILE A 635 9.02 -11.82 -16.79
C ILE A 635 9.76 -13.13 -16.56
N SER A 636 11.09 -13.07 -16.45
CA SER A 636 11.97 -14.21 -16.20
C SER A 636 12.35 -14.38 -14.73
N SER A 637 12.20 -13.32 -13.92
CA SER A 637 12.44 -13.35 -12.47
C SER A 637 11.27 -14.02 -11.71
N ARG A 638 11.09 -15.34 -11.89
CA ARG A 638 9.91 -16.10 -11.43
C ARG A 638 10.01 -16.75 -10.05
N ASN A 639 11.13 -16.58 -9.36
CA ASN A 639 11.37 -17.17 -8.04
C ASN A 639 12.36 -16.30 -7.23
N TRP A 640 12.57 -16.67 -5.97
CA TRP A 640 13.43 -15.92 -5.05
C TRP A 640 14.93 -15.96 -5.39
N ASP A 641 15.37 -16.94 -6.17
CA ASP A 641 16.75 -16.98 -6.66
C ASP A 641 16.97 -15.97 -7.79
N ALA A 642 15.96 -15.80 -8.65
CA ALA A 642 15.98 -14.86 -9.76
C ALA A 642 15.55 -13.43 -9.38
N TYR A 643 14.85 -13.26 -8.25
CA TYR A 643 14.40 -11.99 -7.69
C TYR A 643 14.87 -11.83 -6.23
N PRO A 644 16.12 -11.42 -5.99
CA PRO A 644 16.64 -11.30 -4.64
C PRO A 644 16.04 -10.10 -3.90
N ILE A 645 15.63 -10.33 -2.66
CA ILE A 645 15.24 -9.31 -1.68
C ILE A 645 16.25 -9.29 -0.52
N LEU A 646 16.18 -8.25 0.31
CA LEU A 646 16.99 -8.14 1.52
C LEU A 646 16.72 -9.33 2.47
N ARG A 647 17.78 -10.03 2.89
CA ARG A 647 17.70 -11.17 3.82
C ARG A 647 17.78 -10.71 5.28
N PHE A 648 17.35 -11.56 6.21
CA PHE A 648 17.46 -11.29 7.65
C PHE A 648 18.89 -10.95 8.10
N SER A 649 19.91 -11.58 7.51
CA SER A 649 21.33 -11.31 7.79
C SER A 649 21.80 -9.92 7.35
N GLU A 650 21.00 -9.21 6.56
CA GLU A 650 21.31 -7.91 5.97
C GLU A 650 20.44 -6.79 6.56
N VAL A 651 19.52 -7.13 7.48
CA VAL A 651 18.68 -6.15 8.16
C VAL A 651 19.56 -5.35 9.13
N PRO A 652 19.62 -4.02 9.00
CA PRO A 652 20.40 -3.18 9.90
C PRO A 652 19.72 -3.03 11.26
N THR A 653 20.43 -2.45 12.23
CA THR A 653 19.76 -1.88 13.40
C THR A 653 18.89 -0.70 12.95
N VAL A 654 17.64 -0.63 13.40
CA VAL A 654 16.71 0.45 13.04
C VAL A 654 16.17 1.10 14.31
N ASP A 655 16.40 2.41 14.46
CA ASP A 655 15.83 3.22 15.54
C ASP A 655 14.80 4.20 14.97
N VAL A 656 13.60 4.20 15.56
CA VAL A 656 12.49 5.05 15.11
C VAL A 656 11.93 5.87 16.27
N GLU A 657 11.88 7.19 16.08
CA GLU A 657 11.17 8.11 16.98
C GLU A 657 9.96 8.79 16.32
N LEU A 658 8.90 8.93 17.10
CA LEU A 658 7.68 9.66 16.76
C LEU A 658 7.69 10.97 17.55
N ILE A 659 7.64 12.11 16.86
CA ILE A 659 7.79 13.45 17.49
C ILE A 659 6.56 14.37 17.31
N GLY A 660 5.43 13.83 16.83
CA GLY A 660 4.20 14.60 16.61
C GLY A 660 3.46 15.02 17.88
N SER A 661 2.48 15.91 17.73
CA SER A 661 1.62 16.40 18.82
C SER A 661 0.25 15.71 18.86
N TYR A 662 -0.33 15.58 20.05
CA TYR A 662 -1.72 15.12 20.25
C TYR A 662 -2.76 16.12 19.72
N ASP A 663 -2.40 17.40 19.60
CA ASP A 663 -3.28 18.47 19.10
C ASP A 663 -3.36 18.50 17.57
N ASP A 664 -2.38 17.89 16.91
CA ASP A 664 -2.34 17.78 15.45
C ASP A 664 -3.26 16.65 14.96
N PRO A 665 -3.91 16.81 13.79
CA PRO A 665 -4.68 15.72 13.20
C PRO A 665 -3.78 14.53 12.88
N SER A 666 -4.31 13.32 13.03
CA SER A 666 -3.63 12.10 12.59
C SER A 666 -3.37 12.15 11.08
N LEU A 667 -2.14 11.87 10.69
CA LEU A 667 -1.70 11.79 9.30
C LEU A 667 -1.38 10.35 8.90
N GLY A 668 -1.47 10.08 7.60
CA GLY A 668 -1.11 8.79 7.03
C GLY A 668 0.40 8.58 7.10
N ILE A 669 0.83 7.50 7.75
CA ILE A 669 2.25 7.18 8.00
C ILE A 669 2.77 6.01 7.15
N GLY A 670 1.87 5.26 6.51
CA GLY A 670 2.17 3.95 5.97
C GLY A 670 3.23 3.92 4.87
N GLU A 671 3.59 5.04 4.24
CA GLU A 671 4.53 5.07 3.12
C GLU A 671 5.61 6.16 3.29
N CYS A 672 5.68 6.85 4.44
CA CYS A 672 6.50 8.06 4.57
C CYS A 672 8.01 7.81 4.62
N THR A 673 8.45 6.63 5.06
CA THR A 673 9.88 6.28 5.12
C THR A 673 10.44 5.81 3.79
N VAL A 674 9.62 5.42 2.80
CA VAL A 674 10.10 4.72 1.60
C VAL A 674 11.03 5.61 0.76
N GLY A 675 10.56 6.79 0.38
CA GLY A 675 11.35 7.78 -0.37
C GLY A 675 12.65 8.21 0.34
N PRO A 676 12.59 8.74 1.57
CA PRO A 676 13.79 9.21 2.27
C PRO A 676 14.78 8.08 2.58
N THR A 677 14.33 6.84 2.75
CA THR A 677 15.26 5.71 2.91
C THR A 677 16.08 5.45 1.64
N CYS A 678 15.44 5.37 0.45
CA CYS A 678 16.15 5.22 -0.82
C CYS A 678 17.20 6.34 -1.02
N ALA A 679 16.79 7.59 -0.74
CA ALA A 679 17.65 8.76 -0.82
C ALA A 679 18.82 8.74 0.18
N ALA A 680 18.55 8.42 1.44
CA ALA A 680 19.58 8.39 2.48
C ALA A 680 20.63 7.31 2.21
N ILE A 681 20.22 6.14 1.71
CA ILE A 681 21.13 5.09 1.23
C ILE A 681 21.98 5.63 0.07
N GLY A 682 21.36 6.28 -0.91
CA GLY A 682 22.06 6.92 -2.02
C GLY A 682 23.13 7.92 -1.58
N ASN A 683 22.78 8.80 -0.63
CA ASN A 683 23.68 9.78 -0.03
C ASN A 683 24.80 9.12 0.77
N ALA A 684 24.50 8.06 1.52
CA ALA A 684 25.48 7.32 2.29
C ALA A 684 26.49 6.60 1.40
N VAL A 685 26.03 5.94 0.32
CA VAL A 685 26.90 5.28 -0.67
C VAL A 685 27.77 6.32 -1.39
N ALA A 686 27.20 7.46 -1.78
CA ALA A 686 27.98 8.52 -2.39
C ALA A 686 29.05 9.08 -1.45
N HIS A 687 28.74 9.21 -0.17
CA HIS A 687 29.71 9.57 0.86
C HIS A 687 30.81 8.51 0.98
N ALA A 688 30.45 7.24 1.09
CA ALA A 688 31.40 6.13 1.23
C ALA A 688 32.37 6.02 0.06
N LEU A 689 31.88 6.22 -1.17
CA LEU A 689 32.67 6.09 -2.40
C LEU A 689 33.35 7.39 -2.85
N GLY A 690 32.94 8.54 -2.31
CA GLY A 690 33.32 9.85 -2.86
C GLY A 690 32.77 10.12 -4.27
N ARG A 691 31.83 9.30 -4.76
CA ARG A 691 31.23 9.37 -6.10
C ARG A 691 29.75 9.03 -6.05
N ARG A 692 28.92 9.81 -6.75
CA ARG A 692 27.47 9.62 -6.82
C ARG A 692 27.09 8.44 -7.72
N MET A 693 26.15 7.64 -7.23
CA MET A 693 25.45 6.62 -8.00
C MET A 693 24.05 7.11 -8.37
N TYR A 694 23.66 6.96 -9.64
CA TYR A 694 22.42 7.53 -10.18
C TYR A 694 21.31 6.50 -10.43
N HIS A 695 21.62 5.21 -10.47
CA HIS A 695 20.71 4.18 -10.97
C HIS A 695 20.49 3.08 -9.94
N MET A 696 19.33 3.07 -9.27
CA MET A 696 18.92 1.97 -8.38
C MET A 696 18.56 0.72 -9.19
N PRO A 697 18.85 -0.51 -8.73
CA PRO A 697 19.46 -0.82 -7.43
C PRO A 697 20.97 -0.54 -7.39
N LEU A 698 21.48 -0.14 -6.21
CA LEU A 698 22.89 0.12 -5.91
C LEU A 698 23.66 -1.18 -5.63
N ASN A 699 23.57 -2.12 -6.56
CA ASN A 699 24.21 -3.43 -6.45
C ASN A 699 25.68 -3.39 -6.91
N ARG A 700 26.41 -4.48 -6.63
CA ARG A 700 27.83 -4.63 -7.00
C ARG A 700 28.09 -4.35 -8.48
N GLU A 701 27.29 -4.92 -9.36
CA GLU A 701 27.46 -4.79 -10.82
C GLU A 701 27.41 -3.33 -11.27
N ARG A 702 26.39 -2.59 -10.81
CA ARG A 702 26.21 -1.18 -11.14
C ARG A 702 27.28 -0.29 -10.50
N ILE A 703 27.71 -0.58 -9.27
CA ILE A 703 28.80 0.13 -8.61
C ILE A 703 30.11 -0.04 -9.38
N ILE A 704 30.47 -1.27 -9.74
CA ILE A 704 31.68 -1.54 -10.52
C ILE A 704 31.60 -0.84 -11.89
N SER A 705 30.47 -0.97 -12.59
CA SER A 705 30.26 -0.34 -13.89
C SER A 705 30.45 1.18 -13.81
N ALA A 706 29.86 1.82 -12.79
CA ALA A 706 29.99 3.25 -12.58
C ALA A 706 31.42 3.67 -12.22
N LEU A 707 32.15 2.90 -11.41
CA LEU A 707 33.53 3.23 -11.02
C LEU A 707 34.54 3.07 -12.18
N LEU A 708 34.24 2.19 -13.15
CA LEU A 708 35.08 1.95 -14.33
C LEU A 708 34.81 2.90 -15.49
N SER A 709 33.61 3.51 -15.54
CA SER A 709 33.27 4.61 -16.46
C SER A 709 33.78 5.95 -15.94
#